data_AF-A0A183CGF3-F1
#
_entry.id   AF-A0A183CGF3-F1
#
_cell.length_a   1.000
_cell.length_b   1.000
_cell.length_c   1.000
_cell.angle_alpha   90.00
_cell.angle_beta   90.00
_cell.angle_gamma   90.00
#
_symmetry.space_group_name_H-M   'P 1'
#
loop_
_entity.id
_entity.type
_entity.pdbx_description
1 polymer ?
#
loop_
_entity_poly.entity_id
_entity_poly.type
_entity_poly.pdbx_seq_one_letter_code
_entity_poly.pdbx_strand_id
1 'polypeptide(L)'
;MLNFIWGSAYPEDVLKALFSMSLAYAVKGAEGMKIVADHFIFLLSARHLDYEIALHFKKIDNTTAETILTRFEMVDQSNKSKERPSICEESFVIDITAIDSGGKRKKLAGKGRPREFSVNYNIHQGATFDLTNNDNFCLFRAFEFLRMKFVLPQQRFSEYKRTASWQLNDVRVLCRACNIDLAQPFYSVEEYGERIQAFYDQLNPGMFRLFCFETSGKMKPSWKSEVGEYQHELCVLYTDGDDGGAGHYDAIKAIGRLWNQKGNYCFGAQDKQKGHICGQKFCRVCLGFHAPRDCYISYRPKAKKEKRFIFFDFECTTHFKPDPEILRFKHQVNFCYAHVTCTRCIEKEVWDQELDRACAICGPLRYYSWAPFHYDNTDVDRHFKVDDPLAAFTKWLLNFEAEDVDWCKPADMVGEDGDILEGIIKCFVVPPRHAHCDIPVLPLRMNKRTLFPLCRKCSELFPNGAVDREYSCPHFEDEERGFSVTIPHIELAEALKAGYRVTRVYRAYIWPLASDWSPFLFHTYLEKFLKMKFEASGYPAACSEEGISEEEAAARKKAYIDKAWSVCQVRLNPDRIKYNAGLRYVAKLCLNSLWGRFALRNRLMKTEIIDNHADLAKLLNDDKIEISSIDQLTEKFWMVCYKAKDEHVVEHDTSNVALALWTTSAARIHLLDSLQKVSRAADGTSRKDTRVLYMDTDSIFYEYETALGDPLPGGEQLDSGPIDFHDAFFGGRTGPEWLGASVINAETGELRARTIKIKDFNSLYPSRQAADKF
;
A
#
# COMPACT_ATOMS: atom_id res chain seq x y z
N MET A 1 -16.29 35.13 19.92
CA MET A 1 -15.24 36.13 20.19
C MET A 1 -14.05 35.39 20.78
N LEU A 2 -12.93 35.35 20.07
CA LEU A 2 -11.63 34.84 20.52
C LEU A 2 -10.61 35.11 19.39
N ASN A 3 -10.06 36.32 19.38
CA ASN A 3 -8.77 36.59 18.74
C ASN A 3 -7.66 36.29 19.77
N PHE A 4 -6.39 36.35 19.34
CA PHE A 4 -5.16 36.06 20.11
C PHE A 4 -4.76 34.59 20.26
N ILE A 5 -3.47 34.40 20.53
CA ILE A 5 -2.73 33.13 20.70
C ILE A 5 -2.68 32.23 19.45
N TRP A 6 -2.13 32.77 18.35
CA TRP A 6 -1.55 32.00 17.24
C TRP A 6 -0.24 32.70 16.84
N GLY A 7 0.91 32.15 17.24
CA GLY A 7 2.19 32.88 17.25
C GLY A 7 3.43 32.15 16.71
N SER A 8 3.31 30.91 16.24
CA SER A 8 4.44 30.13 15.71
C SER A 8 3.99 29.17 14.60
N ALA A 9 4.92 28.81 13.70
CA ALA A 9 4.63 28.16 12.42
C ALA A 9 5.13 26.70 12.30
N TYR A 10 5.22 25.97 13.42
CA TYR A 10 5.75 24.59 13.43
C TYR A 10 4.65 23.53 13.34
N PRO A 11 4.91 22.35 12.71
CA PRO A 11 4.01 21.20 12.78
C PRO A 11 3.74 20.78 14.23
N GLU A 12 4.77 20.86 15.07
CA GLU A 12 4.75 20.56 16.51
C GLU A 12 3.76 21.50 17.24
N ASP A 13 3.82 22.81 16.98
CA ASP A 13 2.86 23.79 17.53
C ASP A 13 1.46 23.70 16.92
N VAL A 14 1.33 23.37 15.63
CA VAL A 14 0.03 23.11 14.99
C VAL A 14 -0.63 21.87 15.59
N LEU A 15 0.13 20.82 15.88
CA LEU A 15 -0.34 19.65 16.62
C LEU A 15 -0.72 20.01 18.06
N LYS A 16 0.12 20.77 18.79
CA LYS A 16 -0.17 21.29 20.12
C LYS A 16 -1.47 22.11 20.16
N ALA A 17 -1.71 22.95 19.15
CA ALA A 17 -2.94 23.72 18.97
C ALA A 17 -4.14 22.83 18.63
N LEU A 18 -3.99 21.84 17.74
CA LEU A 18 -5.04 20.87 17.40
C LEU A 18 -5.44 20.00 18.59
N PHE A 19 -4.47 19.51 19.38
CA PHE A 19 -4.72 18.80 20.63
C PHE A 19 -5.43 19.71 21.64
N SER A 20 -4.95 20.94 21.84
CA SER A 20 -5.59 21.95 22.72
C SER A 20 -7.04 22.23 22.31
N MET A 21 -7.30 22.39 21.00
CA MET A 21 -8.64 22.61 20.46
C MET A 21 -9.56 21.40 20.63
N SER A 22 -9.06 20.18 20.39
CA SER A 22 -9.82 18.94 20.58
C SER A 22 -10.16 18.71 22.04
N LEU A 23 -9.22 18.97 22.96
CA LEU A 23 -9.45 18.94 24.41
C LEU A 23 -10.48 19.98 24.85
N ALA A 24 -10.35 21.24 24.42
CA ALA A 24 -11.30 22.30 24.75
C ALA A 24 -12.71 22.04 24.17
N TYR A 25 -12.79 21.38 23.02
CA TYR A 25 -14.07 20.92 22.45
C TYR A 25 -14.66 19.75 23.25
N ALA A 26 -13.83 18.82 23.73
CA ALA A 26 -14.25 17.74 24.61
C ALA A 26 -14.79 18.27 25.96
N VAL A 27 -14.10 19.22 26.60
CA VAL A 27 -14.59 19.88 27.83
C VAL A 27 -15.98 20.51 27.60
N LYS A 28 -16.14 21.32 26.56
CA LYS A 28 -17.44 21.94 26.21
C LYS A 28 -18.51 20.91 25.83
N GLY A 29 -18.11 19.78 25.24
CA GLY A 29 -18.98 18.65 24.98
C GLY A 29 -19.48 17.98 26.27
N ALA A 30 -18.62 17.85 27.28
CA ALA A 30 -18.98 17.32 28.60
C ALA A 30 -19.92 18.29 29.34
N GLU A 31 -19.56 19.58 29.42
CA GLU A 31 -20.37 20.65 30.00
C GLU A 31 -21.78 20.71 29.36
N GLY A 32 -21.86 20.74 28.03
CA GLY A 32 -23.12 20.78 27.28
C GLY A 32 -23.97 19.52 27.43
N MET A 33 -23.38 18.39 27.79
CA MET A 33 -24.10 17.15 28.15
C MET A 33 -24.33 16.98 29.66
N LYS A 34 -23.97 17.98 30.48
CA LYS A 34 -23.98 17.94 31.96
C LYS A 34 -23.22 16.73 32.54
N ILE A 35 -22.10 16.37 31.91
CA ILE A 35 -21.20 15.31 32.38
C ILE A 35 -20.17 15.96 33.29
N VAL A 36 -20.15 15.56 34.56
CA VAL A 36 -19.01 15.81 35.45
C VAL A 36 -17.96 14.77 35.09
N ALA A 37 -16.95 15.19 34.32
CA ALA A 37 -15.91 14.32 33.81
C ALA A 37 -14.71 14.31 34.76
N ASP A 38 -14.58 13.22 35.53
CA ASP A 38 -13.45 13.00 36.45
C ASP A 38 -12.17 12.58 35.69
N HIS A 39 -12.33 12.09 34.46
CA HIS A 39 -11.25 11.55 33.65
C HIS A 39 -11.52 11.74 32.14
N PHE A 40 -10.48 12.10 31.40
CA PHE A 40 -10.48 12.12 29.94
C PHE A 40 -9.49 11.08 29.40
N ILE A 41 -9.93 10.32 28.40
CA ILE A 41 -9.12 9.40 27.62
C ILE A 41 -9.00 9.98 26.21
N PHE A 42 -7.76 10.15 25.76
CA PHE A 42 -7.40 10.56 24.41
C PHE A 42 -6.83 9.31 23.71
N LEU A 43 -7.51 8.83 22.66
CA LEU A 43 -7.01 7.76 21.81
C LEU A 43 -6.53 8.36 20.48
N LEU A 44 -5.38 7.91 19.97
CA LEU A 44 -4.88 8.28 18.66
C LEU A 44 -4.57 7.04 17.82
N SER A 45 -5.15 6.96 16.63
CA SER A 45 -4.99 5.83 15.71
C SER A 45 -4.66 6.27 14.28
N ALA A 46 -3.79 5.52 13.63
CA ALA A 46 -3.26 5.78 12.29
C ALA A 46 -2.94 4.45 11.59
N ARG A 47 -2.87 4.43 10.26
CA ARG A 47 -2.71 3.19 9.46
C ARG A 47 -1.48 2.34 9.82
N HIS A 48 -0.37 3.00 10.18
CA HIS A 48 0.93 2.36 10.46
C HIS A 48 1.23 2.17 11.96
N LEU A 49 0.25 2.41 12.83
CA LEU A 49 0.32 2.06 14.25
C LEU A 49 -0.27 0.66 14.47
N ASP A 50 0.46 -0.22 15.16
CA ASP A 50 -0.01 -1.58 15.47
C ASP A 50 -1.12 -1.58 16.54
N TYR A 51 -1.25 -0.49 17.30
CA TYR A 51 -2.22 -0.28 18.39
C TYR A 51 -2.56 1.21 18.52
N GLU A 52 -3.69 1.54 19.14
CA GLU A 52 -4.06 2.94 19.41
C GLU A 52 -3.21 3.51 20.55
N ILE A 53 -2.66 4.71 20.38
CA ILE A 53 -1.92 5.40 21.45
C ILE A 53 -2.95 5.98 22.42
N ALA A 54 -3.08 5.38 23.60
CA ALA A 54 -3.88 5.94 24.67
C ALA A 54 -3.08 6.91 25.54
N LEU A 55 -3.74 7.99 25.92
CA LEU A 55 -3.32 8.96 26.92
C LEU A 55 -4.48 9.26 27.85
N HIS A 56 -4.17 9.51 29.12
CA HIS A 56 -5.16 9.70 30.16
C HIS A 56 -4.84 10.93 31.01
N PHE A 57 -5.90 11.68 31.35
CA PHE A 57 -5.79 12.91 32.13
C PHE A 57 -6.90 12.97 33.20
N LYS A 58 -6.51 13.11 34.48
CA LYS A 58 -7.45 13.36 35.61
C LYS A 58 -8.12 14.74 35.51
N LYS A 59 -7.51 15.70 34.81
CA LYS A 59 -8.08 17.00 34.48
C LYS A 59 -7.40 17.51 33.21
N ILE A 60 -8.14 18.25 32.39
CA ILE A 60 -7.57 18.98 31.26
C ILE A 60 -7.08 20.35 31.77
N ASP A 61 -5.83 20.64 31.50
CA ASP A 61 -5.12 21.88 31.85
C ASP A 61 -4.26 22.39 30.68
N ASN A 62 -3.47 23.43 30.92
CA ASN A 62 -2.67 24.09 29.88
C ASN A 62 -1.45 23.27 29.41
N THR A 63 -1.01 22.25 30.16
CA THR A 63 0.13 21.39 29.80
C THR A 63 -0.31 20.06 29.18
N THR A 64 -1.58 19.68 29.36
CA THR A 64 -2.18 18.45 28.80
C THR A 64 -1.87 18.27 27.30
N ALA A 65 -2.00 19.32 26.48
CA ALA A 65 -1.72 19.25 25.04
C ALA A 65 -0.23 19.06 24.70
N GLU A 66 0.66 19.52 25.56
CA GLU A 66 2.11 19.34 25.45
C GLU A 66 2.50 17.90 25.78
N THR A 67 1.91 17.32 26.84
CA THR A 67 2.06 15.89 27.17
C THR A 67 1.57 14.97 26.02
N ILE A 68 0.51 15.36 25.31
CA ILE A 68 0.05 14.64 24.11
C ILE A 68 1.08 14.74 22.99
N LEU A 69 1.58 15.94 22.69
CA LEU A 69 2.59 16.17 21.67
C LEU A 69 3.85 15.32 21.94
N THR A 70 4.42 15.40 23.14
CA THR A 70 5.63 14.63 23.50
C THR A 70 5.42 13.13 23.31
N ARG A 71 4.26 12.58 23.71
CA ARG A 71 3.98 11.14 23.52
C ARG A 71 3.79 10.76 22.05
N PHE A 72 3.16 11.63 21.26
CA PHE A 72 3.02 11.45 19.82
C PHE A 72 4.39 11.42 19.13
N GLU A 73 5.27 12.37 19.46
CA GLU A 73 6.65 12.44 18.97
C GLU A 73 7.47 11.19 19.35
N MET A 74 7.35 10.70 20.59
CA MET A 74 8.03 9.45 21.00
C MET A 74 7.64 8.24 20.15
N VAL A 75 6.35 8.12 19.78
CA VAL A 75 5.89 6.98 18.96
C VAL A 75 6.23 7.19 17.49
N ASP A 76 6.23 8.43 17.00
CA ASP A 76 6.71 8.77 15.66
C ASP A 76 8.22 8.45 15.49
N GLN A 77 9.05 8.79 16.48
CA GLN A 77 10.45 8.38 16.55
C GLN A 77 10.62 6.85 16.62
N SER A 78 9.74 6.15 17.36
CA SER A 78 9.71 4.68 17.43
C SER A 78 9.25 4.00 16.14
N ASN A 79 8.51 4.70 15.29
CA ASN A 79 8.17 4.25 13.94
C ASN A 79 9.36 4.46 12.98
N LYS A 80 10.02 5.63 13.04
CA LYS A 80 11.22 5.94 12.24
C LYS A 80 12.37 4.96 12.49
N SER A 81 12.62 4.56 13.73
CA SER A 81 13.62 3.52 14.07
C SER A 81 13.23 2.09 13.64
N LYS A 82 12.03 1.89 13.07
CA LYS A 82 11.53 0.63 12.50
C LYS A 82 11.31 0.72 10.98
N GLU A 83 11.90 1.71 10.31
CA GLU A 83 11.71 2.00 8.87
C GLU A 83 10.25 2.27 8.47
N ARG A 84 9.42 2.79 9.38
CA ARG A 84 8.00 3.12 9.09
C ARG A 84 7.83 4.61 8.76
N PRO A 85 6.82 4.96 7.93
CA PRO A 85 6.43 6.35 7.70
C PRO A 85 6.10 7.10 8.98
N SER A 86 6.24 8.43 8.95
CA SER A 86 5.84 9.30 10.05
C SER A 86 4.32 9.25 10.25
N ILE A 87 3.87 9.40 11.50
CA ILE A 87 2.43 9.52 11.81
C ILE A 87 1.84 10.80 11.20
N CYS A 88 2.68 11.79 10.89
CA CYS A 88 2.31 13.03 10.19
C CYS A 88 2.19 12.89 8.66
N GLU A 89 2.65 11.79 8.06
CA GLU A 89 2.63 11.58 6.60
C GLU A 89 1.31 10.95 6.10
N GLU A 90 0.43 10.52 7.01
CA GLU A 90 -0.90 10.01 6.70
C GLU A 90 -1.99 10.56 7.65
N SER A 91 -3.26 10.38 7.27
CA SER A 91 -4.41 10.71 8.13
C SER A 91 -4.44 9.86 9.41
N PHE A 92 -4.38 10.52 10.55
CA PHE A 92 -4.64 9.94 11.87
C PHE A 92 -5.96 10.45 12.47
N VAL A 93 -6.53 9.70 13.40
CA VAL A 93 -7.80 9.97 14.09
C VAL A 93 -7.52 10.26 15.56
N ILE A 94 -8.15 11.30 16.10
CA ILE A 94 -8.17 11.63 17.53
C ILE A 94 -9.56 11.33 18.09
N ASP A 95 -9.63 10.48 19.09
CA ASP A 95 -10.89 9.99 19.66
C ASP A 95 -10.93 10.27 21.18
N ILE A 96 -11.60 11.35 21.59
CA ILE A 96 -11.67 11.77 23.00
C ILE A 96 -12.96 11.27 23.66
N THR A 97 -12.78 10.54 24.76
CA THR A 97 -13.82 9.97 25.61
C THR A 97 -13.72 10.56 27.01
N ALA A 98 -14.85 10.94 27.62
CA ALA A 98 -14.90 11.20 29.06
C ALA A 98 -15.46 9.99 29.83
N ILE A 99 -14.96 9.82 31.04
CA ILE A 99 -15.55 8.97 32.07
C ILE A 99 -16.18 9.89 33.12
N ASP A 100 -17.44 9.62 33.40
CA ASP A 100 -18.23 10.25 34.45
C ASP A 100 -17.90 9.59 35.81
N SER A 101 -17.96 10.34 36.90
CA SER A 101 -17.88 9.86 38.29
C SER A 101 -18.64 8.55 38.59
N GLY A 102 -19.78 8.33 37.92
CA GLY A 102 -20.57 7.11 37.99
C GLY A 102 -20.08 5.93 37.13
N GLY A 103 -18.83 5.96 36.64
CA GLY A 103 -18.18 4.91 35.84
C GLY A 103 -18.70 4.77 34.39
N LYS A 104 -19.66 5.58 33.96
CA LYS A 104 -20.31 5.39 32.65
C LYS A 104 -19.53 6.10 31.54
N ARG A 105 -18.83 5.32 30.69
CA ARG A 105 -18.14 5.79 29.48
C ARG A 105 -19.10 6.58 28.57
N LYS A 106 -18.80 7.86 28.31
CA LYS A 106 -19.55 8.72 27.38
C LYS A 106 -18.59 9.28 26.33
N LYS A 107 -18.65 8.74 25.10
CA LYS A 107 -17.86 9.27 23.98
C LYS A 107 -18.39 10.65 23.60
N LEU A 108 -17.57 11.68 23.79
CA LEU A 108 -17.97 13.08 23.70
C LEU A 108 -18.12 13.53 22.24
N ALA A 109 -17.19 13.12 21.36
CA ALA A 109 -17.27 13.32 19.93
C ALA A 109 -17.99 12.13 19.27
N GLY A 110 -19.29 12.25 18.98
CA GLY A 110 -20.06 11.12 18.41
C GLY A 110 -21.41 11.42 17.78
N LYS A 111 -21.77 12.69 17.55
CA LYS A 111 -23.06 13.10 16.94
C LYS A 111 -22.94 13.99 15.69
N GLY A 112 -21.73 14.13 15.15
CA GLY A 112 -21.47 14.71 13.83
C GLY A 112 -20.49 13.83 13.07
N ARG A 113 -20.24 14.16 11.79
CA ARG A 113 -19.04 13.64 11.11
C ARG A 113 -17.78 14.07 11.87
N PRO A 114 -16.70 13.27 11.85
CA PRO A 114 -15.36 13.81 12.12
C PRO A 114 -15.16 15.07 11.28
N ARG A 115 -14.57 16.12 11.86
CA ARG A 115 -14.06 17.23 11.07
C ARG A 115 -12.73 16.77 10.49
N GLU A 116 -12.76 16.35 9.24
CA GLU A 116 -11.55 16.13 8.46
C GLU A 116 -10.84 17.48 8.28
N PHE A 117 -9.70 17.63 8.93
CA PHE A 117 -8.78 18.75 8.71
C PHE A 117 -7.76 18.33 7.65
N SER A 118 -8.20 18.25 6.39
CA SER A 118 -7.32 17.84 5.28
C SER A 118 -6.43 19.01 4.87
N VAL A 119 -5.15 18.92 5.22
CA VAL A 119 -4.13 19.92 4.90
C VAL A 119 -3.33 19.46 3.67
N ASN A 120 -3.74 19.94 2.49
CA ASN A 120 -3.15 19.59 1.21
C ASN A 120 -1.94 20.49 0.92
N TYR A 121 -0.74 19.90 0.89
CA TYR A 121 0.52 20.62 1.00
C TYR A 121 1.44 20.39 -0.21
N ASN A 122 1.16 21.07 -1.32
CA ASN A 122 1.96 20.99 -2.55
C ASN A 122 2.73 22.30 -2.80
N ILE A 123 4.06 22.21 -2.94
CA ILE A 123 4.87 23.34 -3.43
C ILE A 123 4.57 23.52 -4.92
N HIS A 124 3.93 24.63 -5.26
CA HIS A 124 3.59 24.98 -6.64
C HIS A 124 4.73 25.80 -7.24
N GLN A 125 5.39 25.33 -8.31
CA GLN A 125 6.54 25.99 -8.95
C GLN A 125 6.29 27.48 -9.30
N GLY A 126 5.04 27.89 -9.59
CA GLY A 126 4.69 29.31 -9.76
C GLY A 126 4.88 30.19 -8.50
N ALA A 127 5.21 29.61 -7.33
CA ALA A 127 5.34 30.26 -6.04
C ALA A 127 6.79 30.29 -5.47
N THR A 128 7.77 29.60 -6.08
CA THR A 128 9.22 29.76 -5.81
C THR A 128 9.80 30.88 -6.66
N PHE A 129 10.88 31.57 -6.26
CA PHE A 129 11.67 32.47 -7.10
C PHE A 129 12.99 31.82 -7.39
N ASP A 130 13.05 31.39 -8.63
CA ASP A 130 13.98 30.45 -9.21
C ASP A 130 15.25 31.25 -9.58
N LEU A 131 16.37 30.97 -8.91
CA LEU A 131 17.56 31.82 -9.01
C LEU A 131 18.43 31.47 -10.22
N THR A 132 18.31 32.28 -11.27
CA THR A 132 19.13 32.17 -12.49
C THR A 132 20.51 32.83 -12.31
N ASN A 133 21.32 32.33 -11.36
CA ASN A 133 22.68 32.83 -11.10
C ASN A 133 23.75 31.82 -11.52
N ASN A 134 24.71 32.26 -12.33
CA ASN A 134 25.87 31.47 -12.77
C ASN A 134 27.01 31.45 -11.73
N ASP A 135 26.67 31.61 -10.45
CA ASP A 135 27.58 31.56 -9.30
C ASP A 135 26.97 30.68 -8.21
N ASN A 136 27.77 30.23 -7.26
CA ASN A 136 27.33 29.32 -6.20
C ASN A 136 26.71 30.05 -4.99
N PHE A 137 26.43 31.36 -5.10
CA PHE A 137 25.87 32.17 -4.01
C PHE A 137 24.34 32.08 -3.87
N CYS A 138 23.70 31.03 -4.39
CA CYS A 138 22.23 30.88 -4.41
C CYS A 138 21.62 30.96 -3.00
N LEU A 139 22.23 30.33 -1.99
CA LEU A 139 21.82 30.42 -0.58
C LEU A 139 21.69 31.88 -0.09
N PHE A 140 22.75 32.67 -0.28
CA PHE A 140 22.79 34.07 0.18
C PHE A 140 21.85 34.95 -0.65
N ARG A 141 21.78 34.73 -1.96
CA ARG A 141 20.86 35.43 -2.87
C ARG A 141 19.40 35.17 -2.51
N ALA A 142 19.05 33.95 -2.10
CA ALA A 142 17.70 33.58 -1.73
C ALA A 142 17.25 34.29 -0.45
N PHE A 143 18.08 34.29 0.60
CA PHE A 143 17.78 35.02 1.84
C PHE A 143 17.79 36.54 1.66
N GLU A 144 18.74 37.12 0.91
CA GLU A 144 18.74 38.57 0.62
C GLU A 144 17.52 38.99 -0.21
N PHE A 145 17.09 38.18 -1.18
CA PHE A 145 15.86 38.42 -1.93
C PHE A 145 14.62 38.42 -1.02
N LEU A 146 14.54 37.49 -0.07
CA LEU A 146 13.46 37.44 0.90
C LEU A 146 13.52 38.61 1.90
N ARG A 147 14.71 39.05 2.33
CA ARG A 147 14.88 40.23 3.18
C ARG A 147 14.46 41.51 2.46
N MET A 148 14.91 41.71 1.21
CA MET A 148 14.56 42.88 0.40
C MET A 148 13.06 43.02 0.12
N LYS A 149 12.30 41.90 0.13
CA LYS A 149 10.82 41.90 0.03
C LYS A 149 10.14 42.70 1.15
N PHE A 150 10.75 42.77 2.33
CA PHE A 150 10.24 43.49 3.50
C PHE A 150 10.93 44.83 3.74
N VAL A 151 12.18 45.00 3.25
CA VAL A 151 12.96 46.24 3.41
C VAL A 151 12.69 47.27 2.29
N LEU A 152 12.42 46.84 1.06
CA LEU A 152 12.25 47.75 -0.10
C LEU A 152 10.77 48.02 -0.42
N PRO A 153 10.41 49.27 -0.81
CA PRO A 153 9.13 49.56 -1.44
C PRO A 153 8.89 48.70 -2.70
N GLN A 154 7.64 48.32 -2.97
CA GLN A 154 7.26 47.37 -4.03
C GLN A 154 7.83 47.70 -5.43
N GLN A 155 7.97 48.98 -5.78
CA GLN A 155 8.62 49.42 -7.02
C GLN A 155 10.12 49.08 -7.02
N ARG A 156 10.86 49.49 -5.98
CA ARG A 156 12.29 49.19 -5.79
C ARG A 156 12.55 47.68 -5.70
N PHE A 157 11.68 46.92 -5.05
CA PHE A 157 11.79 45.45 -5.03
C PHE A 157 11.61 44.84 -6.44
N SER A 158 10.77 45.45 -7.29
CA SER A 158 10.58 45.02 -8.69
C SER A 158 11.78 45.36 -9.58
N GLU A 159 12.52 46.43 -9.27
CA GLU A 159 13.84 46.74 -9.87
C GLU A 159 14.90 45.73 -9.40
N TYR A 160 15.02 45.54 -8.08
CA TYR A 160 15.96 44.62 -7.42
C TYR A 160 15.84 43.19 -7.99
N LYS A 161 14.61 42.68 -8.14
CA LYS A 161 14.32 41.37 -8.74
C LYS A 161 14.91 41.18 -10.14
N ARG A 162 15.08 42.26 -10.92
CA ARG A 162 15.63 42.23 -12.29
C ARG A 162 17.13 42.53 -12.35
N THR A 163 17.74 42.99 -11.26
CA THR A 163 19.09 43.55 -11.25
C THR A 163 20.07 42.62 -10.53
N ALA A 164 20.55 41.59 -11.23
CA ALA A 164 21.41 40.56 -10.66
C ALA A 164 22.74 41.10 -10.06
N SER A 165 23.22 42.26 -10.55
CA SER A 165 24.39 42.97 -10.03
C SER A 165 24.14 43.67 -8.69
N TRP A 166 22.93 44.16 -8.45
CA TRP A 166 22.52 44.72 -7.15
C TRP A 166 22.40 43.59 -6.13
N GLN A 167 21.73 42.49 -6.49
CA GLN A 167 21.67 41.27 -5.66
C GLN A 167 23.07 40.75 -5.28
N LEU A 168 24.02 40.74 -6.23
CA LEU A 168 25.41 40.34 -5.97
C LEU A 168 26.16 41.33 -5.06
N ASN A 169 25.86 42.62 -5.15
CA ASN A 169 26.45 43.62 -4.25
C ASN A 169 26.03 43.39 -2.80
N ASP A 170 24.74 43.16 -2.57
CA ASP A 170 24.20 43.07 -1.21
C ASP A 170 24.60 41.72 -0.56
N VAL A 171 24.70 40.64 -1.35
CA VAL A 171 25.36 39.39 -0.95
C VAL A 171 26.84 39.61 -0.59
N ARG A 172 27.60 40.41 -1.36
CA ARG A 172 29.00 40.73 -1.01
C ARG A 172 29.12 41.56 0.27
N VAL A 173 28.12 42.39 0.61
CA VAL A 173 28.07 43.09 1.91
C VAL A 173 27.82 42.08 3.04
N LEU A 174 26.83 41.19 2.88
CA LEU A 174 26.53 40.12 3.83
C LEU A 174 27.73 39.21 4.09
N CYS A 175 28.36 38.67 3.06
CA CYS A 175 29.49 37.75 3.22
C CYS A 175 30.71 38.43 3.88
N ARG A 176 30.94 39.72 3.63
CA ARG A 176 31.99 40.50 4.33
C ARG A 176 31.66 40.70 5.80
N ALA A 177 30.41 41.03 6.14
CA ALA A 177 29.99 41.23 7.52
C ALA A 177 30.01 39.92 8.33
N CYS A 178 29.63 38.80 7.70
CA CYS A 178 29.63 37.46 8.30
C CYS A 178 31.01 36.75 8.27
N ASN A 179 32.06 37.39 7.75
CA ASN A 179 33.39 36.82 7.49
C ASN A 179 33.33 35.45 6.78
N ILE A 180 32.60 35.41 5.67
CA ILE A 180 32.42 34.23 4.80
C ILE A 180 33.44 34.30 3.66
N ASP A 181 34.21 33.23 3.49
CA ASP A 181 35.09 33.04 2.34
C ASP A 181 34.26 32.86 1.06
N LEU A 182 34.53 33.68 0.04
CA LEU A 182 33.83 33.68 -1.24
C LEU A 182 34.44 32.70 -2.26
N ALA A 183 35.52 31.99 -1.92
CA ALA A 183 36.20 31.03 -2.80
C ALA A 183 35.71 29.58 -2.64
N GLN A 184 34.79 29.29 -1.71
CA GLN A 184 34.25 27.95 -1.51
C GLN A 184 33.43 27.48 -2.73
N PRO A 185 33.43 26.17 -3.05
CA PRO A 185 32.71 25.61 -4.21
C PRO A 185 31.19 25.51 -3.99
N PHE A 186 30.72 25.42 -2.74
CA PHE A 186 29.30 25.43 -2.35
C PHE A 186 29.15 26.00 -0.94
N TYR A 187 27.92 26.32 -0.53
CA TYR A 187 27.59 26.84 0.81
C TYR A 187 26.36 26.11 1.34
N SER A 188 26.48 25.44 2.50
CA SER A 188 25.35 24.76 3.14
C SER A 188 24.69 25.67 4.19
N VAL A 189 23.38 25.53 4.38
CA VAL A 189 22.64 26.33 5.36
C VAL A 189 23.03 26.01 6.80
N GLU A 190 23.51 24.79 7.06
CA GLU A 190 23.96 24.32 8.37
C GLU A 190 25.22 25.05 8.86
N GLU A 191 26.16 25.40 7.96
CA GLU A 191 27.42 26.09 8.35
C GLU A 191 27.28 27.61 8.42
N TYR A 192 26.41 28.19 7.58
CA TYR A 192 26.30 29.64 7.37
C TYR A 192 25.01 30.27 7.93
N GLY A 193 23.96 29.49 8.16
CA GLY A 193 22.62 29.98 8.52
C GLY A 193 22.59 30.85 9.78
N GLU A 194 23.25 30.44 10.87
CA GLU A 194 23.31 31.27 12.09
C GLU A 194 24.16 32.54 11.92
N ARG A 195 25.14 32.55 11.00
CA ARG A 195 25.90 33.77 10.68
C ARG A 195 25.01 34.78 9.95
N ILE A 196 24.16 34.30 9.04
CA ILE A 196 23.15 35.11 8.36
C ILE A 196 22.12 35.64 9.37
N GLN A 197 21.64 34.80 10.31
CA GLN A 197 20.70 35.22 11.35
C GLN A 197 21.29 36.34 12.22
N ALA A 198 22.49 36.14 12.76
CA ALA A 198 23.17 37.12 13.60
C ALA A 198 23.39 38.47 12.89
N PHE A 199 23.70 38.46 11.59
CA PHE A 199 23.80 39.68 10.78
C PHE A 199 22.42 40.35 10.55
N TYR A 200 21.36 39.56 10.34
CA TYR A 200 20.01 40.11 10.19
C TYR A 200 19.47 40.72 11.48
N ASP A 201 19.76 40.13 12.64
CA ASP A 201 19.44 40.72 13.94
C ASP A 201 20.29 41.95 14.28
N GLN A 202 21.53 42.07 13.77
CA GLN A 202 22.29 43.32 13.88
C GLN A 202 21.67 44.48 13.07
N LEU A 203 21.10 44.19 11.89
CA LEU A 203 20.45 45.19 11.05
C LEU A 203 19.02 45.50 11.51
N ASN A 204 18.26 44.48 11.90
CA ASN A 204 16.83 44.54 12.19
C ASN A 204 16.48 43.56 13.35
N PRO A 205 16.79 43.89 14.61
CA PRO A 205 16.64 42.99 15.75
C PRO A 205 15.23 42.41 15.88
N GLY A 206 15.10 41.09 15.95
CA GLY A 206 13.81 40.40 16.09
C GLY A 206 12.85 40.61 14.91
N MET A 207 13.33 41.06 13.75
CA MET A 207 12.49 41.24 12.56
C MET A 207 12.34 39.95 11.76
N PHE A 208 13.39 39.12 11.69
CA PHE A 208 13.46 37.99 10.76
C PHE A 208 13.84 36.68 11.45
N ARG A 209 13.24 35.57 11.01
CA ARG A 209 13.72 34.21 11.30
C ARG A 209 13.91 33.43 10.00
N LEU A 210 15.00 32.67 9.93
CA LEU A 210 15.42 31.91 8.74
C LEU A 210 14.92 30.46 8.79
N PHE A 211 14.45 29.96 7.65
CA PHE A 211 13.97 28.59 7.47
C PHE A 211 14.42 28.04 6.11
N CYS A 212 14.86 26.78 6.10
CA CYS A 212 15.18 26.03 4.89
C CYS A 212 14.33 24.75 4.82
N PHE A 213 13.84 24.44 3.61
CA PHE A 213 13.09 23.23 3.29
C PHE A 213 13.78 22.47 2.16
N GLU A 214 13.51 21.18 2.02
CA GLU A 214 13.93 20.37 0.87
C GLU A 214 12.74 20.08 -0.05
N THR A 215 12.99 19.77 -1.33
CA THR A 215 11.98 19.23 -2.26
C THR A 215 11.37 17.90 -1.78
N SER A 216 12.05 17.15 -0.90
CA SER A 216 11.67 15.80 -0.44
C SER A 216 10.49 15.73 0.56
N GLY A 217 9.46 16.56 0.39
CA GLY A 217 8.10 16.37 0.95
C GLY A 217 7.94 16.45 2.48
N LYS A 218 9.00 16.74 3.25
CA LYS A 218 8.97 16.77 4.72
C LYS A 218 8.24 18.00 5.25
N MET A 219 7.31 17.79 6.18
CA MET A 219 6.62 18.86 6.92
C MET A 219 7.52 19.67 7.87
N LYS A 220 8.74 19.19 8.14
CA LYS A 220 9.73 19.83 9.00
C LYS A 220 10.79 20.52 8.12
N PRO A 221 11.16 21.79 8.39
CA PRO A 221 12.30 22.40 7.71
C PRO A 221 13.55 21.55 7.95
N SER A 222 14.41 21.41 6.93
CA SER A 222 15.69 20.72 7.06
C SER A 222 16.62 21.47 8.01
N TRP A 223 16.56 22.80 7.99
CA TRP A 223 17.27 23.68 8.91
C TRP A 223 16.41 24.91 9.30
N LYS A 224 16.56 25.40 10.54
CA LYS A 224 15.94 26.62 11.05
C LYS A 224 16.88 27.29 12.05
N SER A 225 16.82 28.62 12.18
CA SER A 225 17.64 29.34 13.17
C SER A 225 17.09 29.26 14.60
N GLU A 226 17.96 29.43 15.60
CA GLU A 226 17.62 29.31 17.04
C GLU A 226 16.91 30.52 17.68
N VAL A 227 16.44 31.50 16.89
CA VAL A 227 15.81 32.74 17.41
C VAL A 227 14.36 32.53 17.86
N GLY A 228 14.05 32.86 19.13
CA GLY A 228 12.72 32.67 19.71
C GLY A 228 11.63 33.63 19.19
N GLU A 229 11.88 34.94 19.29
CA GLU A 229 10.91 36.00 18.94
C GLU A 229 11.26 36.64 17.58
N TYR A 230 10.29 36.75 16.67
CA TYR A 230 10.49 37.30 15.33
C TYR A 230 9.19 37.86 14.74
N GLN A 231 9.30 38.75 13.73
CA GLN A 231 8.14 39.34 13.04
C GLN A 231 7.82 38.69 11.68
N HIS A 232 8.84 38.26 10.93
CA HIS A 232 8.72 37.77 9.55
C HIS A 232 9.57 36.51 9.32
N GLU A 233 9.06 35.61 8.48
CA GLU A 233 9.68 34.31 8.19
C GLU A 233 10.30 34.32 6.79
N LEU A 234 11.60 34.06 6.70
CA LEU A 234 12.32 34.00 5.43
C LEU A 234 12.56 32.52 5.08
N CYS A 235 11.69 31.98 4.23
CA CYS A 235 11.68 30.56 3.85
C CYS A 235 12.33 30.35 2.49
N VAL A 236 13.45 29.62 2.46
CA VAL A 236 14.11 29.14 1.24
C VAL A 236 13.83 27.66 1.02
N LEU A 237 13.91 27.22 -0.24
CA LEU A 237 13.77 25.83 -0.67
C LEU A 237 15.07 25.38 -1.31
N TYR A 238 15.69 24.32 -0.79
CA TYR A 238 16.75 23.60 -1.45
C TYR A 238 16.16 22.66 -2.51
N THR A 239 16.64 22.80 -3.74
CA THR A 239 16.29 21.99 -4.90
C THR A 239 17.48 21.09 -5.25
N ASP A 240 17.30 19.78 -5.07
CA ASP A 240 18.24 18.79 -5.60
C ASP A 240 18.37 18.97 -7.13
N GLY A 241 19.59 18.89 -7.64
CA GLY A 241 19.84 19.00 -9.07
C GLY A 241 19.42 17.73 -9.80
N ASP A 242 18.37 17.83 -10.62
CA ASP A 242 18.12 16.88 -11.69
C ASP A 242 19.42 16.70 -12.52
N ASP A 243 19.66 15.49 -13.03
CA ASP A 243 20.88 15.06 -13.74
C ASP A 243 22.20 15.12 -12.94
N GLY A 244 22.15 15.28 -11.61
CA GLY A 244 23.33 15.16 -10.75
C GLY A 244 24.26 16.38 -10.73
N GLY A 245 23.74 17.54 -11.14
CA GLY A 245 24.39 18.84 -10.90
C GLY A 245 24.42 19.20 -9.41
N ALA A 246 25.14 20.28 -9.08
CA ALA A 246 25.06 20.85 -7.73
C ALA A 246 23.65 21.43 -7.48
N GLY A 247 23.04 21.08 -6.35
CA GLY A 247 21.71 21.59 -5.97
C GLY A 247 21.73 23.10 -5.65
N HIS A 248 20.56 23.73 -5.76
CA HIS A 248 20.40 25.18 -5.62
C HIS A 248 19.43 25.55 -4.48
N TYR A 249 19.41 26.83 -4.10
CA TYR A 249 18.46 27.38 -3.14
C TYR A 249 17.59 28.45 -3.81
N ASP A 250 16.27 28.29 -3.71
CA ASP A 250 15.26 29.20 -4.29
C ASP A 250 14.42 29.90 -3.20
N ALA A 251 13.89 31.08 -3.50
CA ALA A 251 13.23 31.95 -2.52
C ALA A 251 11.69 31.97 -2.66
N ILE A 252 10.91 31.72 -1.60
CA ILE A 252 9.44 31.63 -1.73
C ILE A 252 8.77 33.01 -2.04
N LYS A 253 8.18 33.12 -3.25
CA LYS A 253 7.46 34.32 -3.75
C LYS A 253 6.20 34.59 -2.95
N ALA A 254 5.36 33.57 -2.73
CA ALA A 254 3.98 33.73 -2.27
C ALA A 254 3.86 33.97 -0.75
N ILE A 255 2.80 34.67 -0.34
CA ILE A 255 2.37 34.74 1.06
C ILE A 255 1.10 33.89 1.18
N GLY A 256 1.26 32.66 1.64
CA GLY A 256 0.16 31.75 1.95
C GLY A 256 -0.59 32.15 3.22
N ARG A 257 -1.73 31.49 3.46
CA ARG A 257 -2.40 31.49 4.76
C ARG A 257 -2.47 30.09 5.34
N LEU A 258 -1.63 29.83 6.33
CA LEU A 258 -1.83 28.70 7.24
C LEU A 258 -2.64 29.20 8.44
N TRP A 259 -3.75 28.54 8.76
CA TRP A 259 -4.65 28.88 9.89
C TRP A 259 -4.97 30.39 10.07
N ASN A 260 -5.16 31.12 8.97
CA ASN A 260 -5.33 32.59 8.87
C ASN A 260 -4.12 33.48 9.21
N GLN A 261 -2.99 32.95 9.66
CA GLN A 261 -1.73 33.71 9.72
C GLN A 261 -1.22 34.03 8.30
N LYS A 262 -0.45 35.12 8.16
CA LYS A 262 0.24 35.47 6.90
C LYS A 262 1.72 35.13 7.04
N GLY A 263 2.24 34.27 6.18
CA GLY A 263 3.67 33.91 6.12
C GLY A 263 4.05 33.40 4.73
N ASN A 264 5.34 33.16 4.49
CA ASN A 264 5.85 32.76 3.17
C ASN A 264 5.63 31.25 2.91
N TYR A 265 4.35 30.85 2.82
CA TYR A 265 3.88 29.46 2.62
C TYR A 265 3.19 29.26 1.25
N CYS A 266 2.93 28.01 0.85
CA CYS A 266 2.37 27.66 -0.48
C CYS A 266 1.30 26.55 -0.43
N PHE A 267 -0.01 26.89 -0.36
CA PHE A 267 -1.12 25.91 -0.22
C PHE A 267 -2.39 26.27 -1.02
N GLY A 268 -3.30 25.29 -1.24
CA GLY A 268 -4.58 25.41 -1.97
C GLY A 268 -5.81 24.86 -1.20
N ALA A 269 -7.05 25.19 -1.63
CA ALA A 269 -8.28 25.14 -0.81
C ALA A 269 -9.34 24.06 -1.16
N GLN A 270 -10.43 23.95 -0.37
CA GLN A 270 -11.36 22.78 -0.31
C GLN A 270 -12.91 23.06 -0.33
N ASP A 271 -13.67 21.95 -0.47
CA ASP A 271 -14.92 21.54 0.24
C ASP A 271 -16.36 21.78 -0.33
N LYS A 272 -17.23 20.74 -0.21
CA LYS A 272 -18.70 20.80 0.09
C LYS A 272 -19.39 19.43 0.30
N GLN A 273 -20.62 19.43 0.88
CA GLN A 273 -21.23 18.34 1.68
C GLN A 273 -22.58 17.74 1.18
N LYS A 274 -23.09 16.68 1.87
CA LYS A 274 -24.48 16.09 1.95
C LYS A 274 -24.46 14.93 2.99
N GLY A 275 -25.52 14.45 3.67
CA GLY A 275 -26.97 14.73 3.80
C GLY A 275 -27.64 13.71 4.79
N HIS A 276 -28.94 13.78 5.15
CA HIS A 276 -29.66 12.78 5.98
C HIS A 276 -31.21 12.75 5.76
N ILE A 277 -31.96 11.82 6.38
CA ILE A 277 -33.43 11.68 6.32
C ILE A 277 -34.02 11.49 7.74
N CYS A 278 -35.21 12.05 8.01
CA CYS A 278 -35.92 11.96 9.30
C CYS A 278 -37.05 10.90 9.31
N GLY A 279 -37.40 10.40 10.50
CA GLY A 279 -38.60 9.59 10.75
C GLY A 279 -38.42 8.06 10.78
N GLN A 280 -37.31 7.54 10.26
CA GLN A 280 -36.99 6.10 10.22
C GLN A 280 -35.63 5.80 10.87
N LYS A 281 -35.36 4.53 11.20
CA LYS A 281 -34.04 4.08 11.71
C LYS A 281 -33.43 3.03 10.80
N PHE A 282 -32.12 3.12 10.57
CA PHE A 282 -31.37 2.15 9.78
C PHE A 282 -31.12 0.87 10.58
N CYS A 283 -31.69 -0.25 10.14
CA CYS A 283 -31.47 -1.56 10.75
C CYS A 283 -30.17 -2.18 10.24
N ARG A 284 -29.33 -2.63 11.17
CA ARG A 284 -28.00 -3.20 10.85
C ARG A 284 -28.01 -4.67 10.44
N VAL A 285 -29.17 -5.35 10.55
CA VAL A 285 -29.30 -6.78 10.21
C VAL A 285 -29.80 -6.98 8.77
N CYS A 286 -30.73 -6.14 8.29
CA CYS A 286 -31.25 -6.18 6.91
C CYS A 286 -30.85 -4.98 6.04
N LEU A 287 -30.13 -4.00 6.60
CA LEU A 287 -29.53 -2.85 5.89
C LEU A 287 -30.54 -1.90 5.18
N GLY A 288 -31.74 -1.74 5.76
CA GLY A 288 -32.74 -0.76 5.33
C GLY A 288 -33.10 0.27 6.40
N PHE A 289 -33.62 1.44 6.00
CA PHE A 289 -34.33 2.34 6.92
C PHE A 289 -35.79 1.87 7.07
N HIS A 290 -36.22 1.53 8.28
CA HIS A 290 -37.60 1.12 8.56
C HIS A 290 -38.01 1.40 10.02
N ALA A 291 -39.16 0.88 10.44
CA ALA A 291 -39.64 0.99 11.82
C ALA A 291 -39.03 -0.11 12.72
N PRO A 292 -38.97 0.03 14.06
CA PRO A 292 -38.12 -0.84 14.88
C PRO A 292 -38.55 -2.31 15.08
N ARG A 293 -39.41 -2.92 14.23
CA ARG A 293 -40.00 -4.26 14.46
C ARG A 293 -39.92 -5.25 13.29
N ASP A 294 -39.35 -4.89 12.14
CA ASP A 294 -39.59 -5.59 10.87
C ASP A 294 -38.39 -6.42 10.36
N CYS A 295 -37.83 -7.35 11.15
CA CYS A 295 -36.60 -8.12 10.77
C CYS A 295 -36.54 -9.56 11.34
N TYR A 296 -36.07 -10.56 10.56
CA TYR A 296 -36.44 -11.99 10.77
C TYR A 296 -35.36 -13.07 10.37
N ILE A 297 -34.22 -13.28 11.06
CA ILE A 297 -33.18 -14.33 10.72
C ILE A 297 -32.48 -14.95 11.98
N SER A 298 -32.02 -16.23 11.92
CA SER A 298 -31.36 -17.04 13.02
C SER A 298 -30.22 -18.01 12.56
N TYR A 299 -29.52 -18.74 13.47
CA TYR A 299 -28.13 -19.31 13.31
C TYR A 299 -27.90 -20.84 13.60
N ARG A 300 -26.71 -21.45 13.24
CA ARG A 300 -26.27 -22.88 13.47
C ARG A 300 -24.71 -23.12 13.54
N PRO A 301 -24.19 -24.25 14.14
CA PRO A 301 -22.72 -24.57 14.34
C PRO A 301 -22.06 -25.72 13.48
N LYS A 302 -20.78 -26.09 13.73
CA LYS A 302 -19.83 -26.92 12.89
C LYS A 302 -19.25 -28.22 13.56
N ALA A 303 -18.40 -29.02 12.85
CA ALA A 303 -17.90 -30.38 13.21
C ALA A 303 -16.34 -30.62 13.16
N LYS A 304 -15.86 -31.87 13.45
CA LYS A 304 -14.43 -32.31 13.64
C LYS A 304 -13.67 -32.75 12.36
N LYS A 305 -12.33 -32.97 12.45
CA LYS A 305 -11.39 -33.43 11.39
C LYS A 305 -10.24 -34.33 11.90
N GLU A 306 -9.61 -35.13 11.03
CA GLU A 306 -8.45 -36.03 11.26
C GLU A 306 -7.06 -35.33 11.20
N LYS A 307 -5.95 -35.99 11.60
CA LYS A 307 -4.58 -35.41 11.63
C LYS A 307 -3.41 -36.42 11.40
N ARG A 308 -2.29 -35.94 10.85
CA ARG A 308 -0.94 -36.59 10.85
C ARG A 308 -0.08 -36.08 12.02
N PHE A 309 0.87 -36.88 12.49
CA PHE A 309 1.95 -36.53 13.41
C PHE A 309 3.32 -36.89 12.82
N ILE A 310 4.34 -36.10 13.14
CA ILE A 310 5.75 -36.40 12.84
C ILE A 310 6.53 -36.16 14.14
N PHE A 311 7.15 -37.21 14.65
CA PHE A 311 8.12 -37.14 15.74
C PHE A 311 9.52 -37.05 15.11
N PHE A 312 10.43 -36.29 15.70
CA PHE A 312 11.80 -36.16 15.21
C PHE A 312 12.75 -35.80 16.35
N ASP A 313 14.03 -36.11 16.16
CA ASP A 313 15.10 -35.82 17.12
C ASP A 313 16.41 -35.39 16.40
N PHE A 314 17.31 -34.74 17.14
CA PHE A 314 18.54 -34.13 16.63
C PHE A 314 19.75 -34.44 17.51
N GLU A 315 20.73 -35.13 16.94
CA GLU A 315 22.04 -35.33 17.57
C GLU A 315 23.05 -34.28 17.12
N CYS A 316 23.87 -33.79 18.06
CA CYS A 316 24.78 -32.65 17.86
C CYS A 316 26.22 -32.99 18.26
N THR A 317 27.20 -32.56 17.43
CA THR A 317 28.62 -32.74 17.74
C THR A 317 29.09 -31.70 18.75
N THR A 318 29.65 -32.18 19.87
CA THR A 318 30.17 -31.34 20.97
C THR A 318 31.68 -31.10 20.91
N HIS A 319 32.38 -31.72 19.94
CA HIS A 319 33.85 -31.79 19.91
C HIS A 319 34.55 -30.65 19.15
N PHE A 320 33.82 -29.67 18.63
CA PHE A 320 34.44 -28.47 18.06
C PHE A 320 35.01 -27.59 19.17
N LYS A 321 36.32 -27.28 19.09
CA LYS A 321 36.94 -26.24 19.92
C LYS A 321 36.22 -24.90 19.64
N PRO A 322 35.96 -24.08 20.68
CA PRO A 322 35.35 -22.77 20.48
C PRO A 322 36.26 -21.88 19.62
N ASP A 323 35.63 -21.02 18.83
CA ASP A 323 36.32 -19.97 18.08
C ASP A 323 36.94 -18.96 19.08
N PRO A 324 38.23 -18.58 18.95
CA PRO A 324 38.86 -17.62 19.87
C PRO A 324 38.13 -16.27 19.98
N GLU A 325 37.41 -15.84 18.94
CA GLU A 325 36.65 -14.58 18.96
C GLU A 325 35.21 -14.75 19.48
N ILE A 326 34.69 -15.97 19.56
CA ILE A 326 33.30 -16.25 19.94
C ILE A 326 33.25 -17.29 21.07
N LEU A 327 33.06 -16.79 22.30
CA LEU A 327 32.91 -17.56 23.55
C LEU A 327 31.59 -18.37 23.63
N ARG A 328 31.28 -19.19 22.62
CA ARG A 328 30.13 -20.11 22.57
C ARG A 328 30.49 -21.41 21.87
N PHE A 329 30.05 -22.53 22.41
CA PHE A 329 30.13 -23.82 21.73
C PHE A 329 29.21 -23.83 20.51
N LYS A 330 29.77 -24.14 19.33
CA LYS A 330 29.03 -24.26 18.07
C LYS A 330 28.34 -25.63 18.01
N HIS A 331 27.17 -25.74 18.62
CA HIS A 331 26.29 -26.89 18.43
C HIS A 331 25.90 -26.99 16.96
N GLN A 332 26.31 -28.06 16.29
CA GLN A 332 25.95 -28.35 14.90
C GLN A 332 25.35 -29.76 14.83
N VAL A 333 24.12 -29.84 14.33
CA VAL A 333 23.38 -31.09 14.12
C VAL A 333 24.14 -31.94 13.11
N ASN A 334 24.51 -33.16 13.49
CA ASN A 334 25.23 -34.11 12.64
C ASN A 334 24.42 -35.37 12.31
N PHE A 335 23.31 -35.60 13.01
CA PHE A 335 22.35 -36.64 12.69
C PHE A 335 20.94 -36.17 13.05
N CYS A 336 19.98 -36.49 12.21
CA CYS A 336 18.55 -36.27 12.48
C CYS A 336 17.79 -37.56 12.17
N TYR A 337 16.79 -37.86 13.00
CA TYR A 337 15.87 -38.99 12.84
C TYR A 337 14.42 -38.48 12.86
N ALA A 338 13.54 -39.10 12.09
CA ALA A 338 12.11 -38.79 12.07
C ALA A 338 11.23 -40.04 11.92
N HIS A 339 10.09 -40.04 12.63
CA HIS A 339 9.07 -41.09 12.64
C HIS A 339 7.68 -40.49 12.33
N VAL A 340 6.98 -41.03 11.33
CA VAL A 340 5.70 -40.50 10.81
C VAL A 340 4.51 -41.40 11.12
N THR A 341 3.41 -40.83 11.63
CA THR A 341 2.16 -41.57 11.93
C THR A 341 0.90 -40.67 11.84
N CYS A 342 -0.30 -41.19 12.15
CA CYS A 342 -1.55 -40.42 12.10
C CYS A 342 -2.62 -40.89 13.10
N THR A 343 -3.67 -40.09 13.32
CA THR A 343 -4.79 -40.44 14.21
C THR A 343 -5.38 -41.81 13.88
N ARG A 344 -5.61 -42.10 12.60
CA ARG A 344 -6.18 -43.37 12.11
C ARG A 344 -5.24 -44.59 12.28
N CYS A 345 -3.92 -44.38 12.40
CA CYS A 345 -2.96 -45.45 12.69
C CYS A 345 -2.80 -45.66 14.20
N ILE A 346 -2.89 -44.60 15.00
CA ILE A 346 -2.92 -44.64 16.47
C ILE A 346 -4.20 -45.33 16.96
N GLU A 347 -5.37 -44.94 16.43
CA GLU A 347 -6.68 -45.57 16.70
C GLU A 347 -6.75 -47.05 16.29
N LYS A 348 -5.78 -47.53 15.50
CA LYS A 348 -5.66 -48.93 15.06
C LYS A 348 -4.50 -49.69 15.71
N GLU A 349 -3.77 -49.07 16.63
CA GLU A 349 -2.62 -49.67 17.32
C GLU A 349 -1.52 -50.21 16.38
N VAL A 350 -1.40 -49.64 15.18
CA VAL A 350 -0.37 -49.98 14.17
C VAL A 350 0.51 -48.77 13.86
N TRP A 351 0.80 -47.95 14.88
CA TRP A 351 1.41 -46.62 14.72
C TRP A 351 2.95 -46.62 14.78
N ASP A 352 3.55 -47.78 15.04
CA ASP A 352 4.96 -48.04 15.38
C ASP A 352 5.57 -49.26 14.66
N GLN A 353 4.96 -49.70 13.56
CA GLN A 353 5.34 -50.89 12.78
C GLN A 353 5.66 -50.48 11.33
N GLU A 354 6.46 -51.27 10.61
CA GLU A 354 6.65 -51.07 9.16
C GLU A 354 5.32 -51.12 8.38
N LEU A 355 5.30 -50.58 7.16
CA LEU A 355 4.09 -50.50 6.33
C LEU A 355 4.03 -51.62 5.28
N ASP A 356 3.26 -52.68 5.56
CA ASP A 356 2.82 -53.67 4.55
C ASP A 356 2.25 -53.01 3.28
N ARG A 357 1.61 -51.84 3.45
CA ARG A 357 1.08 -50.99 2.39
C ARG A 357 1.14 -49.52 2.80
N ALA A 358 1.45 -48.64 1.86
CA ALA A 358 1.45 -47.19 2.06
C ALA A 358 0.15 -46.70 2.72
N CYS A 359 0.28 -45.84 3.72
CA CYS A 359 -0.88 -45.26 4.40
C CYS A 359 -1.23 -43.92 3.76
N ALA A 360 -2.46 -43.79 3.24
CA ALA A 360 -2.96 -42.55 2.62
C ALA A 360 -2.88 -41.30 3.53
N ILE A 361 -2.66 -41.46 4.84
CA ILE A 361 -2.39 -40.33 5.75
C ILE A 361 -0.91 -40.25 6.15
N CYS A 362 -0.19 -41.36 6.37
CA CYS A 362 1.22 -41.30 6.84
C CYS A 362 2.25 -41.18 5.70
N GLY A 363 1.92 -41.58 4.48
CA GLY A 363 2.87 -41.78 3.38
C GLY A 363 3.29 -43.25 3.22
N PRO A 364 4.28 -43.52 2.36
CA PRO A 364 4.74 -44.87 2.03
C PRO A 364 5.70 -45.49 3.04
N LEU A 365 6.51 -44.66 3.72
CA LEU A 365 7.49 -45.06 4.74
C LEU A 365 7.24 -44.24 6.02
N ARG A 366 7.87 -44.63 7.13
CA ARG A 366 7.73 -44.00 8.45
C ARG A 366 9.03 -43.51 9.04
N TYR A 367 10.11 -44.27 8.89
CA TYR A 367 11.37 -44.06 9.60
C TYR A 367 12.44 -43.50 8.65
N TYR A 368 12.92 -42.30 8.97
CA TYR A 368 13.81 -41.53 8.11
C TYR A 368 15.01 -41.01 8.91
N SER A 369 16.18 -40.88 8.27
CA SER A 369 17.34 -40.22 8.87
C SER A 369 18.21 -39.43 7.88
N TRP A 370 18.94 -38.45 8.40
CA TRP A 370 19.88 -37.60 7.68
C TRP A 370 21.20 -37.51 8.43
N ALA A 371 22.33 -37.77 7.77
CA ALA A 371 23.68 -37.61 8.34
C ALA A 371 24.76 -37.56 7.23
N PRO A 372 25.98 -37.07 7.49
CA PRO A 372 27.08 -37.12 6.52
C PRO A 372 27.68 -38.52 6.34
N PHE A 373 27.30 -39.50 7.18
CA PHE A 373 27.76 -40.88 7.13
C PHE A 373 26.65 -41.86 7.55
N HIS A 374 26.74 -43.11 7.09
CA HIS A 374 25.83 -44.17 7.52
C HIS A 374 26.12 -44.56 8.97
N TYR A 375 25.07 -44.84 9.73
CA TYR A 375 25.14 -45.43 11.07
C TYR A 375 24.73 -46.90 10.99
N ASP A 376 25.66 -47.81 11.27
CA ASP A 376 25.38 -49.24 11.31
C ASP A 376 24.41 -49.58 12.45
N ASN A 377 23.50 -50.55 12.21
CA ASN A 377 22.45 -50.97 13.15
C ASN A 377 21.45 -49.87 13.55
N THR A 378 21.02 -49.03 12.59
CA THR A 378 19.90 -48.10 12.79
C THR A 378 18.68 -48.59 12.01
N ASP A 379 17.57 -48.88 12.69
CA ASP A 379 16.31 -49.26 12.05
C ASP A 379 15.63 -48.03 11.42
N VAL A 380 15.88 -47.80 10.13
CA VAL A 380 15.31 -46.69 9.34
C VAL A 380 15.01 -47.13 7.91
N ASP A 381 13.75 -47.01 7.49
CA ASP A 381 13.28 -47.28 6.13
C ASP A 381 14.07 -46.51 5.05
N ARG A 382 14.54 -45.29 5.38
CA ARG A 382 15.31 -44.46 4.46
C ARG A 382 16.34 -43.57 5.14
N HIS A 383 17.60 -43.78 4.78
CA HIS A 383 18.73 -42.91 5.14
C HIS A 383 19.10 -41.97 3.99
N PHE A 384 19.35 -40.70 4.30
CA PHE A 384 19.84 -39.68 3.38
C PHE A 384 21.25 -39.23 3.77
N LYS A 385 22.25 -39.52 2.94
CA LYS A 385 23.63 -39.05 3.15
C LYS A 385 23.78 -37.59 2.72
N VAL A 386 24.04 -36.68 3.66
CA VAL A 386 24.05 -35.22 3.45
C VAL A 386 25.00 -34.49 4.41
N ASP A 387 25.69 -33.46 3.93
CA ASP A 387 26.65 -32.68 4.74
C ASP A 387 26.00 -31.72 5.74
N ASP A 388 24.76 -31.28 5.47
CA ASP A 388 23.91 -30.53 6.41
C ASP A 388 22.60 -31.28 6.67
N PRO A 389 22.56 -32.12 7.73
CA PRO A 389 21.37 -32.87 8.12
C PRO A 389 20.18 -31.99 8.51
N LEU A 390 20.42 -30.81 9.09
CA LEU A 390 19.35 -29.92 9.55
C LEU A 390 18.68 -29.22 8.37
N ALA A 391 19.45 -28.71 7.41
CA ALA A 391 18.90 -28.16 6.18
C ALA A 391 18.20 -29.24 5.33
N ALA A 392 18.74 -30.45 5.27
CA ALA A 392 18.13 -31.56 4.54
C ALA A 392 16.81 -32.04 5.19
N PHE A 393 16.78 -32.24 6.51
CA PHE A 393 15.56 -32.54 7.26
C PHE A 393 14.52 -31.43 7.09
N THR A 394 14.92 -30.16 7.23
CA THR A 394 14.00 -29.03 7.06
C THR A 394 13.43 -28.98 5.63
N LYS A 395 14.27 -29.22 4.61
CA LYS A 395 13.83 -29.33 3.21
C LYS A 395 12.89 -30.51 3.00
N TRP A 396 13.12 -31.65 3.65
CA TRP A 396 12.22 -32.81 3.60
C TRP A 396 10.89 -32.52 4.30
N LEU A 397 10.90 -31.96 5.51
CA LEU A 397 9.70 -31.69 6.30
C LEU A 397 8.76 -30.68 5.61
N LEU A 398 9.31 -29.67 4.93
CA LEU A 398 8.56 -28.68 4.14
C LEU A 398 7.98 -29.25 2.83
N ASN A 399 8.49 -30.39 2.39
CA ASN A 399 8.23 -31.03 1.10
C ASN A 399 7.86 -32.52 1.26
N PHE A 400 7.33 -32.94 2.41
CA PHE A 400 7.12 -34.37 2.71
C PHE A 400 5.99 -34.99 1.85
N GLU A 401 5.10 -34.15 1.35
CA GLU A 401 4.03 -34.47 0.40
C GLU A 401 4.42 -34.00 -1.03
N ALA A 402 5.72 -34.01 -1.36
CA ALA A 402 6.18 -33.62 -2.69
C ALA A 402 6.12 -34.78 -3.68
N GLU A 403 5.16 -34.72 -4.59
CA GLU A 403 5.14 -35.52 -5.81
C GLU A 403 6.05 -34.85 -6.85
N ASP A 404 7.12 -35.52 -7.28
CA ASP A 404 7.88 -35.11 -8.47
C ASP A 404 7.02 -35.41 -9.72
N VAL A 405 6.85 -34.41 -10.59
CA VAL A 405 6.00 -34.44 -11.80
C VAL A 405 6.72 -33.79 -12.98
N ASP A 406 6.14 -33.82 -14.19
CA ASP A 406 6.64 -33.04 -15.35
C ASP A 406 5.47 -32.43 -16.14
N TRP A 407 4.69 -31.56 -15.49
CA TRP A 407 3.55 -30.91 -16.16
C TRP A 407 4.07 -29.82 -17.10
N CYS A 408 3.76 -29.95 -18.39
CA CYS A 408 4.18 -29.04 -19.46
C CYS A 408 3.00 -28.35 -20.17
N LYS A 409 1.78 -28.85 -20.01
CA LYS A 409 0.53 -28.31 -20.56
C LYS A 409 -0.61 -28.45 -19.52
N PRO A 410 -1.69 -27.66 -19.60
CA PRO A 410 -2.80 -27.73 -18.63
C PRO A 410 -3.43 -29.12 -18.46
N ALA A 411 -3.41 -29.95 -19.51
CA ALA A 411 -3.92 -31.32 -19.47
C ALA A 411 -3.07 -32.30 -18.63
N ASP A 412 -1.86 -31.92 -18.21
CA ASP A 412 -1.01 -32.74 -17.34
C ASP A 412 -1.34 -32.55 -15.85
N MET A 413 -2.16 -31.54 -15.49
CA MET A 413 -2.45 -31.12 -14.12
C MET A 413 -3.41 -32.07 -13.37
N VAL A 414 -3.11 -33.37 -13.38
CA VAL A 414 -3.90 -34.44 -12.77
C VAL A 414 -3.31 -34.92 -11.45
N GLY A 415 -4.16 -35.45 -10.56
CA GLY A 415 -3.74 -36.12 -9.32
C GLY A 415 -3.55 -37.63 -9.48
N GLU A 416 -3.26 -38.33 -8.37
CA GLU A 416 -3.07 -39.80 -8.36
C GLU A 416 -4.25 -40.58 -8.99
N ASP A 417 -5.49 -40.13 -8.77
CA ASP A 417 -6.70 -40.75 -9.32
C ASP A 417 -6.93 -40.45 -10.83
N GLY A 418 -6.10 -39.60 -11.44
CA GLY A 418 -6.21 -39.18 -12.84
C GLY A 418 -7.15 -37.99 -13.11
N ASP A 419 -7.90 -37.53 -12.11
CA ASP A 419 -8.74 -36.33 -12.20
C ASP A 419 -7.91 -35.03 -12.21
N ILE A 420 -8.41 -34.00 -12.91
CA ILE A 420 -7.77 -32.68 -13.00
C ILE A 420 -7.86 -31.96 -11.65
N LEU A 421 -6.75 -31.39 -11.19
CA LEU A 421 -6.60 -30.74 -9.89
C LEU A 421 -7.21 -29.33 -9.84
N GLU A 422 -8.53 -29.26 -9.94
CA GLU A 422 -9.27 -27.99 -9.91
C GLU A 422 -9.27 -27.35 -8.51
N GLY A 423 -8.27 -26.52 -8.21
CA GLY A 423 -8.31 -25.64 -7.05
C GLY A 423 -7.12 -24.71 -6.88
N ILE A 424 -6.54 -24.68 -5.67
CA ILE A 424 -5.31 -23.94 -5.34
C ILE A 424 -4.17 -24.94 -5.16
N ILE A 425 -3.07 -24.74 -5.89
CA ILE A 425 -1.94 -25.69 -5.94
C ILE A 425 -0.69 -25.00 -5.40
N LYS A 426 -0.02 -25.63 -4.42
CA LYS A 426 1.35 -25.32 -4.02
C LYS A 426 2.31 -26.22 -4.82
N CYS A 427 3.16 -25.63 -5.64
CA CYS A 427 4.06 -26.38 -6.54
C CYS A 427 5.40 -25.66 -6.74
N PHE A 428 6.39 -26.35 -7.34
CA PHE A 428 7.63 -25.77 -7.83
C PHE A 428 7.55 -25.57 -9.35
N VAL A 429 7.65 -24.32 -9.77
CA VAL A 429 7.56 -23.93 -11.18
C VAL A 429 8.93 -23.57 -11.73
N VAL A 430 9.19 -24.05 -12.95
CA VAL A 430 10.37 -23.72 -13.75
C VAL A 430 9.92 -22.82 -14.90
N PRO A 431 10.31 -21.54 -14.95
CA PRO A 431 9.96 -20.67 -16.05
C PRO A 431 10.60 -21.10 -17.39
N PRO A 432 10.00 -20.75 -18.53
CA PRO A 432 10.66 -20.80 -19.84
C PRO A 432 11.90 -19.89 -19.87
N ARG A 433 12.79 -20.08 -20.85
CA ARG A 433 13.83 -19.09 -21.16
C ARG A 433 13.21 -17.88 -21.87
N HIS A 434 13.82 -16.70 -21.73
CA HIS A 434 13.36 -15.44 -22.34
C HIS A 434 13.07 -15.56 -23.85
N ALA A 435 13.88 -16.33 -24.59
CA ALA A 435 13.68 -16.59 -26.02
C ALA A 435 12.38 -17.36 -26.39
N HIS A 436 11.58 -17.77 -25.39
CA HIS A 436 10.33 -18.51 -25.56
C HIS A 436 9.16 -17.88 -24.75
N CYS A 437 9.35 -16.72 -24.13
CA CYS A 437 8.35 -16.10 -23.27
C CYS A 437 8.53 -14.57 -23.22
N ASP A 438 7.74 -13.86 -24.02
CA ASP A 438 7.74 -12.40 -24.13
C ASP A 438 7.16 -11.72 -22.86
N ILE A 439 6.20 -12.39 -22.20
CA ILE A 439 5.45 -11.88 -21.04
C ILE A 439 5.49 -12.92 -19.91
N PRO A 440 6.27 -12.71 -18.84
CA PRO A 440 6.31 -13.59 -17.68
C PRO A 440 4.96 -13.65 -16.94
N VAL A 441 4.48 -14.87 -16.64
CA VAL A 441 3.11 -15.10 -16.16
C VAL A 441 3.00 -15.16 -14.63
N LEU A 442 3.96 -15.82 -13.96
CA LEU A 442 3.81 -16.16 -12.54
C LEU A 442 4.47 -15.12 -11.60
N PRO A 443 3.74 -14.58 -10.61
CA PRO A 443 4.29 -13.63 -9.64
C PRO A 443 5.09 -14.34 -8.54
N LEU A 444 6.18 -13.72 -8.10
CA LEU A 444 6.96 -14.09 -6.93
C LEU A 444 7.15 -12.88 -6.01
N ARG A 445 6.97 -13.09 -4.70
CA ARG A 445 7.11 -12.05 -3.67
C ARG A 445 8.51 -12.13 -3.04
N MET A 446 9.35 -11.12 -3.29
CA MET A 446 10.75 -11.07 -2.84
C MET A 446 11.06 -9.70 -2.23
N ASN A 447 11.77 -9.63 -1.11
CA ASN A 447 12.26 -8.36 -0.51
C ASN A 447 11.20 -7.24 -0.42
N LYS A 448 9.99 -7.58 0.08
CA LYS A 448 8.79 -6.70 0.16
C LYS A 448 8.24 -6.20 -1.21
N ARG A 449 8.74 -6.71 -2.35
CA ARG A 449 8.31 -6.40 -3.73
C ARG A 449 7.61 -7.61 -4.37
N THR A 450 6.82 -7.38 -5.42
CA THR A 450 6.26 -8.43 -6.29
C THR A 450 6.96 -8.31 -7.65
N LEU A 451 7.48 -9.42 -8.15
CA LEU A 451 8.19 -9.55 -9.42
C LEU A 451 7.54 -10.66 -10.25
N PHE A 452 7.78 -10.70 -11.55
CA PHE A 452 7.38 -11.83 -12.42
C PHE A 452 8.64 -12.41 -13.09
N PRO A 453 9.39 -13.30 -12.41
CA PRO A 453 10.74 -13.65 -12.83
C PRO A 453 10.79 -14.88 -13.77
N LEU A 454 11.68 -14.83 -14.77
CA LEU A 454 12.09 -16.01 -15.58
C LEU A 454 13.32 -16.75 -15.01
N CYS A 455 13.89 -16.26 -13.92
CA CYS A 455 14.92 -16.92 -13.12
C CYS A 455 14.95 -16.30 -11.71
N ARG A 456 14.67 -17.11 -10.68
CA ARG A 456 14.69 -16.69 -9.27
C ARG A 456 16.03 -16.07 -8.89
N LYS A 457 17.14 -16.76 -9.15
CA LYS A 457 18.50 -16.33 -8.77
C LYS A 457 18.95 -15.03 -9.45
N CYS A 458 18.48 -14.73 -10.66
CA CYS A 458 18.70 -13.40 -11.27
C CYS A 458 17.96 -12.28 -10.51
N SER A 459 16.73 -12.53 -10.04
CA SER A 459 15.98 -11.56 -9.23
C SER A 459 16.50 -11.43 -7.79
N GLU A 460 17.22 -12.44 -7.29
CA GLU A 460 18.00 -12.35 -6.03
C GLU A 460 19.22 -11.43 -6.21
N LEU A 461 19.96 -11.56 -7.33
CA LEU A 461 21.18 -10.78 -7.63
C LEU A 461 20.89 -9.33 -8.06
N PHE A 462 19.81 -9.07 -8.79
CA PHE A 462 19.46 -7.75 -9.33
C PHE A 462 18.14 -7.20 -8.75
N PRO A 463 18.00 -7.06 -7.41
CA PRO A 463 16.71 -6.83 -6.75
C PRO A 463 16.07 -5.47 -7.07
N ASN A 464 16.86 -4.48 -7.52
CA ASN A 464 16.38 -3.16 -7.95
C ASN A 464 16.00 -3.09 -9.44
N GLY A 465 16.37 -4.10 -10.23
CA GLY A 465 16.19 -4.12 -11.69
C GLY A 465 17.18 -3.21 -12.44
N ALA A 466 17.55 -3.65 -13.64
CA ALA A 466 18.26 -2.85 -14.65
C ALA A 466 17.84 -3.36 -16.03
N VAL A 467 17.69 -2.48 -17.02
CA VAL A 467 17.35 -2.87 -18.41
C VAL A 467 18.64 -2.99 -19.22
N ASP A 468 19.41 -4.02 -18.89
CA ASP A 468 20.50 -4.49 -19.72
C ASP A 468 19.91 -5.34 -20.87
N ARG A 469 20.22 -4.96 -22.13
CA ARG A 469 19.77 -5.67 -23.34
C ARG A 469 20.78 -6.73 -23.80
N GLU A 470 21.98 -6.73 -23.25
CA GLU A 470 23.08 -7.65 -23.56
C GLU A 470 23.20 -8.75 -22.49
N TYR A 471 22.62 -8.53 -21.30
CA TYR A 471 22.56 -9.54 -20.23
C TYR A 471 21.81 -10.81 -20.65
N SER A 472 22.56 -11.90 -20.77
CA SER A 472 22.02 -13.26 -20.88
C SER A 472 22.11 -13.98 -19.53
N CYS A 473 21.02 -14.65 -19.13
CA CYS A 473 20.94 -15.39 -17.87
C CYS A 473 21.93 -16.58 -17.87
N PRO A 474 22.94 -16.63 -16.97
CA PRO A 474 23.93 -17.70 -16.92
C PRO A 474 23.48 -18.92 -16.11
N HIS A 475 22.30 -18.87 -15.49
CA HIS A 475 21.74 -19.98 -14.70
C HIS A 475 21.08 -21.00 -15.63
N PHE A 476 21.40 -22.28 -15.44
CA PHE A 476 20.88 -23.38 -16.26
C PHE A 476 19.90 -24.27 -15.48
N GLU A 477 20.21 -24.58 -14.23
CA GLU A 477 19.50 -25.58 -13.42
C GLU A 477 18.09 -25.14 -12.99
N ASP A 478 17.17 -26.10 -12.91
CA ASP A 478 15.79 -25.87 -12.47
C ASP A 478 15.75 -25.34 -11.02
N GLU A 479 16.61 -25.83 -10.12
CA GLU A 479 16.78 -25.34 -8.75
C GLU A 479 17.28 -23.90 -8.63
N GLU A 480 17.97 -23.34 -9.64
CA GLU A 480 18.41 -21.94 -9.67
C GLU A 480 17.34 -21.02 -10.27
N ARG A 481 16.70 -21.49 -11.34
CA ARG A 481 15.76 -20.69 -12.13
C ARG A 481 14.34 -20.71 -11.56
N GLY A 482 13.90 -21.87 -11.10
CA GLY A 482 12.56 -22.13 -10.60
C GLY A 482 12.32 -21.63 -9.18
N PHE A 483 11.07 -21.67 -8.76
CA PHE A 483 10.62 -21.20 -7.45
C PHE A 483 9.33 -21.89 -7.01
N SER A 484 9.09 -21.94 -5.70
CA SER A 484 7.83 -22.45 -5.15
C SER A 484 6.75 -21.36 -5.20
N VAL A 485 5.56 -21.71 -5.69
CA VAL A 485 4.35 -20.85 -5.68
C VAL A 485 3.20 -21.55 -4.97
N THR A 486 2.22 -20.77 -4.52
CA THR A 486 0.88 -21.25 -4.12
C THR A 486 -0.14 -20.43 -4.91
N ILE A 487 -0.82 -21.04 -5.88
CA ILE A 487 -1.57 -20.31 -6.89
C ILE A 487 -2.83 -21.06 -7.37
N PRO A 488 -3.92 -20.37 -7.76
CA PRO A 488 -5.05 -20.99 -8.46
C PRO A 488 -4.65 -21.75 -9.74
N HIS A 489 -5.31 -22.88 -9.99
CA HIS A 489 -5.03 -23.74 -11.14
C HIS A 489 -5.16 -23.00 -12.48
N ILE A 490 -6.04 -22.00 -12.58
CA ILE A 490 -6.23 -21.19 -13.79
C ILE A 490 -4.98 -20.38 -14.18
N GLU A 491 -4.24 -19.80 -13.23
CA GLU A 491 -3.01 -19.08 -13.56
C GLU A 491 -1.86 -20.03 -13.88
N LEU A 492 -1.85 -21.20 -13.22
CA LEU A 492 -0.89 -22.26 -13.53
C LEU A 492 -1.12 -22.82 -14.94
N ALA A 493 -2.37 -22.97 -15.36
CA ALA A 493 -2.72 -23.37 -16.73
C ALA A 493 -2.22 -22.35 -17.78
N GLU A 494 -2.42 -21.04 -17.57
CA GLU A 494 -1.86 -20.03 -18.48
C GLU A 494 -0.31 -20.02 -18.47
N ALA A 495 0.31 -20.28 -17.33
CA ALA A 495 1.76 -20.41 -17.25
C ALA A 495 2.29 -21.62 -18.02
N LEU A 496 1.64 -22.78 -17.92
CA LEU A 496 1.98 -23.97 -18.71
C LEU A 496 1.83 -23.70 -20.22
N LYS A 497 0.75 -23.04 -20.66
CA LYS A 497 0.62 -22.57 -22.06
C LYS A 497 1.74 -21.63 -22.49
N ALA A 498 2.26 -20.81 -21.57
CA ALA A 498 3.40 -19.93 -21.80
C ALA A 498 4.77 -20.63 -21.70
N GLY A 499 4.82 -21.96 -21.57
CA GLY A 499 6.06 -22.75 -21.56
C GLY A 499 6.74 -22.87 -20.19
N TYR A 500 6.04 -22.57 -19.10
CA TYR A 500 6.48 -22.98 -17.76
C TYR A 500 6.33 -24.51 -17.63
N ARG A 501 7.13 -25.12 -16.75
CA ARG A 501 6.90 -26.50 -16.29
C ARG A 501 6.65 -26.53 -14.78
N VAL A 502 5.86 -27.49 -14.31
CA VAL A 502 5.87 -27.89 -12.90
C VAL A 502 6.72 -29.13 -12.77
N THR A 503 7.73 -29.10 -11.89
CA THR A 503 8.54 -30.30 -11.59
C THR A 503 8.18 -30.96 -10.26
N ARG A 504 7.48 -30.25 -9.35
CA ARG A 504 7.04 -30.79 -8.04
C ARG A 504 5.70 -30.21 -7.60
N VAL A 505 4.79 -31.04 -7.11
CA VAL A 505 3.55 -30.62 -6.43
C VAL A 505 3.73 -30.89 -4.94
N TYR A 506 3.55 -29.88 -4.11
CA TYR A 506 3.76 -29.97 -2.65
C TYR A 506 2.48 -30.15 -1.84
N ARG A 507 1.34 -29.69 -2.38
CA ARG A 507 -0.02 -29.84 -1.86
C ARG A 507 -1.02 -29.20 -2.82
N ALA A 508 -2.15 -29.87 -3.07
CA ALA A 508 -3.32 -29.24 -3.68
C ALA A 508 -4.45 -29.04 -2.65
N TYR A 509 -5.29 -28.03 -2.87
CA TYR A 509 -6.58 -27.85 -2.20
C TYR A 509 -7.64 -27.70 -3.30
N ILE A 510 -8.39 -28.78 -3.55
CA ILE A 510 -9.26 -28.94 -4.72
C ILE A 510 -10.75 -28.89 -4.34
N TRP A 511 -11.58 -28.58 -5.34
CA TRP A 511 -13.04 -28.62 -5.30
C TRP A 511 -13.54 -29.59 -6.39
N PRO A 512 -13.57 -30.90 -6.10
CA PRO A 512 -13.76 -31.93 -7.13
C PRO A 512 -15.21 -32.12 -7.58
N LEU A 513 -16.19 -31.50 -6.90
CA LEU A 513 -17.59 -31.61 -7.28
C LEU A 513 -17.98 -30.45 -8.19
N ALA A 514 -18.63 -30.74 -9.31
CA ALA A 514 -19.22 -29.73 -10.19
C ALA A 514 -20.25 -28.81 -9.47
N SER A 515 -20.75 -29.22 -8.29
CA SER A 515 -21.61 -28.41 -7.41
C SER A 515 -20.86 -27.39 -6.55
N ASP A 516 -19.55 -27.53 -6.36
CA ASP A 516 -18.71 -26.57 -5.64
C ASP A 516 -18.47 -25.30 -6.49
N TRP A 517 -18.54 -25.45 -7.81
CA TRP A 517 -18.37 -24.39 -8.79
C TRP A 517 -19.72 -23.80 -9.23
N SER A 518 -19.77 -22.48 -9.43
CA SER A 518 -20.97 -21.83 -9.97
C SER A 518 -20.64 -20.53 -10.72
N PRO A 519 -20.92 -20.43 -12.03
CA PRO A 519 -20.77 -19.18 -12.78
C PRO A 519 -21.87 -18.15 -12.43
N PHE A 520 -22.91 -18.55 -11.69
CA PHE A 520 -24.08 -17.70 -11.41
C PHE A 520 -24.14 -17.13 -9.99
N LEU A 521 -23.25 -17.54 -9.08
CA LEU A 521 -23.29 -17.20 -7.65
C LEU A 521 -23.40 -15.68 -7.36
N PHE A 522 -22.73 -14.86 -8.17
CA PHE A 522 -22.76 -13.39 -8.04
C PHE A 522 -23.54 -12.68 -9.15
N HIS A 523 -24.14 -13.43 -10.10
CA HIS A 523 -24.75 -12.87 -11.31
C HIS A 523 -25.84 -11.83 -10.99
N THR A 524 -26.77 -12.16 -10.09
CA THR A 524 -27.84 -11.23 -9.65
C THR A 524 -27.34 -10.02 -8.85
N TYR A 525 -26.18 -10.13 -8.18
CA TYR A 525 -25.53 -8.98 -7.52
C TYR A 525 -24.90 -8.06 -8.56
N LEU A 526 -24.12 -8.63 -9.49
CA LEU A 526 -23.44 -7.92 -10.55
C LEU A 526 -24.45 -7.25 -11.48
N GLU A 527 -25.48 -7.97 -11.96
CA GLU A 527 -26.54 -7.42 -12.82
C GLU A 527 -27.20 -6.20 -12.15
N LYS A 528 -27.59 -6.33 -10.87
CA LYS A 528 -28.26 -5.25 -10.12
C LYS A 528 -27.42 -3.99 -10.01
N PHE A 529 -26.13 -4.11 -9.68
CA PHE A 529 -25.26 -2.94 -9.50
C PHE A 529 -24.69 -2.42 -10.82
N LEU A 530 -24.41 -3.27 -11.81
CA LEU A 530 -24.08 -2.82 -13.18
C LEU A 530 -25.27 -2.08 -13.80
N LYS A 531 -26.50 -2.58 -13.67
CA LYS A 531 -27.72 -1.88 -14.12
C LYS A 531 -27.88 -0.51 -13.46
N MET A 532 -27.82 -0.46 -12.13
CA MET A 532 -27.90 0.79 -11.38
C MET A 532 -26.82 1.79 -11.80
N LYS A 533 -25.64 1.30 -12.17
CA LYS A 533 -24.49 2.09 -12.59
C LYS A 533 -24.63 2.62 -14.01
N PHE A 534 -24.97 1.78 -14.99
CA PHE A 534 -25.20 2.19 -16.37
C PHE A 534 -26.42 3.14 -16.47
N GLU A 535 -27.52 2.86 -15.77
CA GLU A 535 -28.65 3.80 -15.66
C GLU A 535 -28.19 5.15 -15.04
N ALA A 536 -27.32 5.13 -14.03
CA ALA A 536 -26.78 6.34 -13.40
C ALA A 536 -25.60 7.02 -14.13
N SER A 537 -24.99 6.40 -15.15
CA SER A 537 -24.01 7.06 -16.03
C SER A 537 -24.69 7.96 -17.05
N GLY A 538 -26.00 7.78 -17.31
CA GLY A 538 -26.70 8.50 -18.37
C GLY A 538 -26.32 8.00 -19.77
N TYR A 539 -26.86 8.66 -20.80
CA TYR A 539 -26.45 8.34 -22.16
C TYR A 539 -25.08 8.98 -22.46
N PRO A 540 -24.24 8.32 -23.26
CA PRO A 540 -22.89 8.80 -23.59
C PRO A 540 -22.93 10.05 -24.46
N ALA A 541 -21.86 10.85 -24.44
CA ALA A 541 -21.77 12.13 -25.18
C ALA A 541 -22.11 11.97 -26.68
N ALA A 542 -21.63 10.90 -27.32
CA ALA A 542 -21.93 10.55 -28.71
C ALA A 542 -23.43 10.36 -29.02
N CYS A 543 -24.28 10.14 -28.02
CA CYS A 543 -25.74 10.06 -28.20
C CYS A 543 -26.45 11.43 -28.21
N SER A 544 -25.67 12.53 -28.14
CA SER A 544 -26.15 13.92 -28.10
C SER A 544 -25.07 14.90 -28.60
N GLU A 545 -24.29 14.53 -29.62
CA GLU A 545 -23.35 15.42 -30.31
C GLU A 545 -24.10 16.48 -31.14
N GLU A 546 -23.53 17.69 -31.25
CA GLU A 546 -24.10 18.73 -32.10
C GLU A 546 -23.93 18.36 -33.58
N GLY A 547 -25.06 18.25 -34.31
CA GLY A 547 -25.08 17.97 -35.75
C GLY A 547 -25.56 16.56 -36.17
N ILE A 548 -25.76 15.63 -35.23
CA ILE A 548 -26.34 14.31 -35.53
C ILE A 548 -27.88 14.40 -35.69
N SER A 549 -28.48 13.49 -36.47
CA SER A 549 -29.94 13.44 -36.62
C SER A 549 -30.63 12.80 -35.41
N GLU A 550 -31.94 13.03 -35.24
CA GLU A 550 -32.72 12.35 -34.19
C GLU A 550 -32.74 10.83 -34.37
N GLU A 551 -32.76 10.36 -35.62
CA GLU A 551 -32.69 8.92 -35.96
C GLU A 551 -31.33 8.32 -35.59
N GLU A 552 -30.24 9.04 -35.86
CA GLU A 552 -28.89 8.59 -35.50
C GLU A 552 -28.70 8.61 -33.97
N ALA A 553 -29.17 9.66 -33.29
CA ALA A 553 -29.17 9.72 -31.83
C ALA A 553 -29.99 8.57 -31.22
N ALA A 554 -31.12 8.19 -31.81
CA ALA A 554 -31.91 7.04 -31.39
C ALA A 554 -31.18 5.71 -31.65
N ALA A 555 -30.52 5.56 -32.80
CA ALA A 555 -29.73 4.38 -33.14
C ALA A 555 -28.53 4.19 -32.18
N ARG A 556 -27.77 5.26 -31.90
CA ARG A 556 -26.65 5.26 -30.94
C ARG A 556 -27.13 4.91 -29.52
N LYS A 557 -28.29 5.43 -29.08
CA LYS A 557 -28.92 5.09 -27.78
C LYS A 557 -29.39 3.63 -27.72
N LYS A 558 -29.93 3.09 -28.81
CA LYS A 558 -30.28 1.67 -28.89
C LYS A 558 -29.03 0.79 -28.82
N ALA A 559 -27.99 1.10 -29.58
CA ALA A 559 -26.72 0.35 -29.56
C ALA A 559 -26.08 0.31 -28.17
N TYR A 560 -26.20 1.39 -27.37
CA TYR A 560 -25.79 1.40 -25.96
C TYR A 560 -26.55 0.36 -25.12
N ILE A 561 -27.89 0.29 -25.25
CA ILE A 561 -28.73 -0.67 -24.51
C ILE A 561 -28.45 -2.10 -24.98
N ASP A 562 -28.34 -2.32 -26.29
CA ASP A 562 -28.09 -3.64 -26.87
C ASP A 562 -26.68 -4.15 -26.51
N LYS A 563 -25.65 -3.29 -26.42
CA LYS A 563 -24.30 -3.65 -25.91
C LYS A 563 -24.33 -4.00 -24.41
N ALA A 564 -25.16 -3.34 -23.60
CA ALA A 564 -25.31 -3.66 -22.18
C ALA A 564 -25.94 -5.06 -21.98
N TRP A 565 -26.85 -5.47 -22.87
CA TRP A 565 -27.38 -6.82 -22.87
C TRP A 565 -26.40 -7.85 -23.46
N SER A 566 -25.75 -7.58 -24.58
CA SER A 566 -24.88 -8.58 -25.24
C SER A 566 -23.58 -8.88 -24.49
N VAL A 567 -22.99 -7.88 -23.82
CA VAL A 567 -21.72 -8.05 -23.09
C VAL A 567 -21.93 -8.29 -21.60
N CYS A 568 -22.77 -7.48 -20.94
CA CYS A 568 -22.98 -7.58 -19.48
C CYS A 568 -24.19 -8.44 -19.07
N GLN A 569 -25.02 -8.90 -20.00
CA GLN A 569 -26.33 -9.52 -19.73
C GLN A 569 -27.28 -8.61 -18.91
N VAL A 570 -27.07 -7.30 -18.95
CA VAL A 570 -27.81 -6.31 -18.16
C VAL A 570 -28.92 -5.67 -18.99
N ARG A 571 -30.18 -5.77 -18.52
CA ARG A 571 -31.32 -5.11 -19.15
C ARG A 571 -31.54 -3.72 -18.59
N LEU A 572 -31.12 -2.67 -19.30
CA LEU A 572 -31.36 -1.27 -18.92
C LEU A 572 -32.80 -0.84 -19.18
N ASN A 573 -33.31 0.12 -18.40
CA ASN A 573 -34.55 0.83 -18.70
C ASN A 573 -34.24 2.21 -19.33
N PRO A 574 -34.69 2.50 -20.58
CA PRO A 574 -34.43 3.76 -21.28
C PRO A 574 -34.79 5.03 -20.49
N ASP A 575 -35.90 5.00 -19.74
CA ASP A 575 -36.41 6.15 -18.97
C ASP A 575 -35.57 6.46 -17.73
N ARG A 576 -34.72 5.51 -17.32
CA ARG A 576 -33.86 5.60 -16.13
C ARG A 576 -32.42 5.96 -16.44
N ILE A 577 -31.99 5.87 -17.71
CA ILE A 577 -30.65 6.25 -18.16
C ILE A 577 -30.48 7.78 -18.07
N LYS A 578 -30.06 8.26 -16.90
CA LYS A 578 -29.96 9.69 -16.52
C LYS A 578 -28.76 9.89 -15.59
N TYR A 579 -27.86 10.79 -15.98
CA TYR A 579 -26.60 11.01 -15.25
C TYR A 579 -26.82 11.40 -13.78
N ASN A 580 -26.26 10.59 -12.88
CA ASN A 580 -26.37 10.72 -11.43
C ASN A 580 -25.07 10.22 -10.78
N ALA A 581 -24.07 11.09 -10.71
CA ALA A 581 -22.75 10.79 -10.14
C ALA A 581 -22.80 10.13 -8.75
N GLY A 582 -23.77 10.49 -7.90
CA GLY A 582 -23.92 9.92 -6.55
C GLY A 582 -24.40 8.47 -6.57
N LEU A 583 -25.43 8.16 -7.38
CA LEU A 583 -25.93 6.80 -7.53
C LEU A 583 -24.91 5.90 -8.24
N ARG A 584 -24.25 6.45 -9.27
CA ARG A 584 -23.15 5.79 -9.99
C ARG A 584 -21.98 5.46 -9.07
N TYR A 585 -21.58 6.37 -8.19
CA TYR A 585 -20.56 6.13 -7.17
C TYR A 585 -20.95 5.01 -6.19
N VAL A 586 -22.19 5.01 -5.67
CA VAL A 586 -22.67 3.95 -4.77
C VAL A 586 -22.66 2.58 -5.47
N ALA A 587 -23.15 2.51 -6.70
CA ALA A 587 -23.16 1.26 -7.48
C ALA A 587 -21.73 0.75 -7.78
N LYS A 588 -20.80 1.67 -8.12
CA LYS A 588 -19.36 1.37 -8.31
C LYS A 588 -18.71 0.88 -7.01
N LEU A 589 -19.01 1.50 -5.87
CA LEU A 589 -18.48 1.09 -4.57
C LEU A 589 -18.95 -0.32 -4.17
N CYS A 590 -20.22 -0.68 -4.45
CA CYS A 590 -20.72 -2.04 -4.21
C CYS A 590 -19.98 -3.09 -5.05
N LEU A 591 -19.84 -2.87 -6.37
CA LEU A 591 -19.11 -3.78 -7.26
C LEU A 591 -17.66 -3.99 -6.78
N ASN A 592 -16.94 -2.90 -6.49
CA ASN A 592 -15.53 -2.97 -6.09
C ASN A 592 -15.31 -3.55 -4.69
N SER A 593 -16.23 -3.29 -3.74
CA SER A 593 -16.06 -3.72 -2.34
C SER A 593 -16.35 -5.21 -2.12
N LEU A 594 -17.04 -5.88 -3.06
CA LEU A 594 -17.46 -7.28 -2.90
C LEU A 594 -16.26 -8.23 -2.74
N TRP A 595 -15.31 -8.21 -3.67
CA TRP A 595 -14.15 -9.12 -3.61
C TRP A 595 -13.21 -8.78 -2.44
N GLY A 596 -13.04 -7.49 -2.15
CA GLY A 596 -12.27 -7.01 -1.01
C GLY A 596 -12.86 -7.44 0.35
N ARG A 597 -14.18 -7.68 0.43
CA ARG A 597 -14.83 -8.23 1.62
C ARG A 597 -14.39 -9.66 1.91
N PHE A 598 -14.21 -10.48 0.87
CA PHE A 598 -13.73 -11.85 1.02
C PHE A 598 -12.26 -11.91 1.47
N ALA A 599 -11.44 -10.94 1.04
CA ALA A 599 -10.02 -10.80 1.37
C ALA A 599 -9.71 -10.13 2.73
N LEU A 600 -10.70 -9.95 3.61
CA LEU A 600 -10.49 -9.28 4.90
C LEU A 600 -9.46 -10.00 5.78
N ARG A 601 -8.57 -9.22 6.40
CA ARG A 601 -7.59 -9.72 7.37
C ARG A 601 -8.31 -10.14 8.67
N ASN A 602 -8.34 -11.44 8.95
CA ASN A 602 -8.93 -11.97 10.19
C ASN A 602 -8.07 -11.74 11.46
N ARG A 603 -6.85 -11.21 11.30
CA ARG A 603 -5.85 -10.96 12.36
C ARG A 603 -5.77 -9.49 12.80
N LEU A 604 -6.91 -8.80 12.92
CA LEU A 604 -6.93 -7.41 13.37
C LEU A 604 -6.80 -7.33 14.90
N MET A 605 -5.93 -6.44 15.37
CA MET A 605 -5.85 -6.02 16.77
C MET A 605 -7.18 -5.39 17.22
N LYS A 606 -7.53 -5.62 18.48
CA LYS A 606 -8.71 -5.09 19.15
C LYS A 606 -8.28 -4.22 20.33
N THR A 607 -8.97 -3.10 20.52
CA THR A 607 -8.84 -2.22 21.69
C THR A 607 -10.11 -2.32 22.52
N GLU A 608 -10.02 -2.81 23.75
CA GLU A 608 -11.12 -2.77 24.71
C GLU A 608 -10.78 -1.89 25.91
N ILE A 609 -11.80 -1.30 26.54
CA ILE A 609 -11.66 -0.50 27.77
C ILE A 609 -12.59 -1.11 28.80
N ILE A 610 -11.99 -1.59 29.89
CA ILE A 610 -12.59 -2.38 30.95
C ILE A 610 -12.71 -1.52 32.21
N ASP A 611 -13.80 -1.66 32.95
CA ASP A 611 -14.15 -0.89 34.16
C ASP A 611 -14.15 -1.70 35.47
N ASN A 612 -13.75 -2.99 35.39
CA ASN A 612 -13.79 -3.91 36.53
C ASN A 612 -12.71 -5.00 36.44
N HIS A 613 -12.22 -5.44 37.60
CA HIS A 613 -11.18 -6.48 37.68
C HIS A 613 -11.59 -7.84 37.13
N ALA A 614 -12.89 -8.19 37.12
CA ALA A 614 -13.34 -9.51 36.69
C ALA A 614 -13.23 -9.69 35.17
N ASP A 615 -13.56 -8.67 34.39
CA ASP A 615 -13.40 -8.70 32.93
C ASP A 615 -11.93 -8.53 32.50
N LEU A 616 -11.14 -7.76 33.26
CA LEU A 616 -9.68 -7.71 33.06
C LEU A 616 -9.05 -9.09 33.33
N ALA A 617 -9.46 -9.76 34.41
CA ALA A 617 -9.04 -11.12 34.72
C ALA A 617 -9.49 -12.12 33.67
N LYS A 618 -10.66 -11.94 33.04
CA LYS A 618 -11.08 -12.79 31.89
C LYS A 618 -10.12 -12.65 30.72
N LEU A 619 -9.77 -11.43 30.30
CA LEU A 619 -8.81 -11.25 29.19
C LEU A 619 -7.41 -11.77 29.58
N LEU A 620 -6.92 -11.45 30.78
CA LEU A 620 -5.61 -11.92 31.28
C LEU A 620 -5.49 -13.46 31.34
N ASN A 621 -6.61 -14.17 31.52
CA ASN A 621 -6.64 -15.63 31.59
C ASN A 621 -7.32 -16.28 30.36
N ASP A 622 -7.64 -15.53 29.30
CA ASP A 622 -8.16 -16.12 28.06
C ASP A 622 -6.97 -16.64 27.24
N ASP A 623 -6.78 -17.95 27.30
CA ASP A 623 -5.74 -18.69 26.59
C ASP A 623 -5.74 -18.46 25.07
N LYS A 624 -6.84 -17.94 24.51
CA LYS A 624 -7.00 -17.70 23.06
C LYS A 624 -6.39 -16.39 22.56
N ILE A 625 -6.06 -15.45 23.45
CA ILE A 625 -5.61 -14.11 23.05
C ILE A 625 -4.17 -13.81 23.47
N GLU A 626 -3.52 -12.97 22.68
CA GLU A 626 -2.21 -12.40 22.97
C GLU A 626 -2.44 -10.91 23.27
N ILE A 627 -2.20 -10.53 24.53
CA ILE A 627 -2.31 -9.14 24.98
C ILE A 627 -1.01 -8.41 24.62
N SER A 628 -1.14 -7.35 23.85
CA SER A 628 -0.04 -6.52 23.34
C SER A 628 0.25 -5.32 24.24
N SER A 629 -0.78 -4.74 24.89
CA SER A 629 -0.61 -3.75 25.96
C SER A 629 -1.76 -3.82 26.98
N ILE A 630 -1.44 -3.45 28.23
CA ILE A 630 -2.42 -3.13 29.28
C ILE A 630 -2.06 -1.76 29.83
N ASP A 631 -2.83 -0.76 29.44
CA ASP A 631 -2.62 0.62 29.84
C ASP A 631 -3.66 0.96 30.92
N GLN A 632 -3.23 1.00 32.19
CA GLN A 632 -4.13 1.38 33.28
C GLN A 632 -4.47 2.87 33.17
N LEU A 633 -5.69 3.16 32.74
CA LEU A 633 -6.20 4.51 32.55
C LEU A 633 -6.55 5.14 33.91
N THR A 634 -7.14 4.39 34.83
CA THR A 634 -7.44 4.88 36.19
C THR A 634 -7.36 3.75 37.21
N GLU A 635 -7.50 4.08 38.50
CA GLU A 635 -7.68 3.12 39.61
C GLU A 635 -8.84 2.11 39.39
N LYS A 636 -9.74 2.35 38.42
CA LYS A 636 -10.87 1.47 38.07
C LYS A 636 -10.93 1.09 36.58
N PHE A 637 -10.05 1.61 35.73
CA PHE A 637 -10.16 1.43 34.28
C PHE A 637 -8.84 1.02 33.63
N TRP A 638 -8.92 0.05 32.72
CA TRP A 638 -7.79 -0.46 31.95
C TRP A 638 -8.16 -0.48 30.47
N MET A 639 -7.26 0.00 29.61
CA MET A 639 -7.30 -0.35 28.19
C MET A 639 -6.51 -1.64 28.00
N VAL A 640 -7.06 -2.58 27.22
CA VAL A 640 -6.37 -3.80 26.82
C VAL A 640 -6.35 -3.86 25.30
N CYS A 641 -5.14 -3.78 24.72
CA CYS A 641 -4.90 -4.01 23.31
C CYS A 641 -4.54 -5.48 23.13
N TYR A 642 -5.35 -6.25 22.39
CA TYR A 642 -5.14 -7.68 22.21
C TYR A 642 -5.49 -8.16 20.79
N LYS A 643 -4.94 -9.30 20.41
CA LYS A 643 -5.28 -10.05 19.18
C LYS A 643 -5.58 -11.50 19.55
N ALA A 644 -6.28 -12.23 18.69
CA ALA A 644 -6.30 -13.69 18.81
C ALA A 644 -4.89 -14.23 18.54
N LYS A 645 -4.44 -15.24 19.28
CA LYS A 645 -3.26 -16.05 18.91
C LYS A 645 -3.56 -16.76 17.59
N ASP A 646 -2.53 -17.04 16.80
CA ASP A 646 -2.68 -17.64 15.46
C ASP A 646 -3.49 -18.96 15.45
N GLU A 647 -3.37 -19.78 16.51
CA GLU A 647 -4.13 -21.02 16.73
C GLU A 647 -5.63 -20.82 16.96
N HIS A 648 -6.04 -19.59 17.30
CA HIS A 648 -7.40 -19.22 17.70
C HIS A 648 -7.99 -18.08 16.85
N VAL A 649 -7.36 -17.75 15.72
CA VAL A 649 -7.92 -16.80 14.73
C VAL A 649 -9.17 -17.41 14.12
N VAL A 650 -10.33 -16.84 14.49
CA VAL A 650 -11.62 -17.17 13.85
C VAL A 650 -11.75 -16.34 12.56
N GLU A 651 -11.98 -17.02 11.44
CA GLU A 651 -12.29 -16.35 10.17
C GLU A 651 -13.64 -15.60 10.28
N HIS A 652 -13.70 -14.36 9.79
CA HIS A 652 -14.96 -13.63 9.72
C HIS A 652 -15.95 -14.38 8.81
N ASP A 653 -17.24 -14.45 9.18
CA ASP A 653 -18.30 -15.18 8.45
C ASP A 653 -18.54 -14.74 6.98
N THR A 654 -17.80 -13.74 6.50
CA THR A 654 -17.86 -13.22 5.12
C THR A 654 -16.46 -13.16 4.48
N SER A 655 -15.45 -13.76 5.11
CA SER A 655 -14.11 -13.94 4.55
C SER A 655 -14.09 -15.25 3.78
N ASN A 656 -13.46 -15.25 2.60
CA ASN A 656 -13.25 -16.44 1.79
C ASN A 656 -12.06 -16.17 0.85
N VAL A 657 -10.87 -16.59 1.27
CA VAL A 657 -9.64 -16.31 0.50
C VAL A 657 -9.67 -16.93 -0.90
N ALA A 658 -10.33 -18.07 -1.09
CA ALA A 658 -10.44 -18.72 -2.39
C ALA A 658 -11.23 -17.88 -3.41
N LEU A 659 -12.36 -17.28 -3.01
CA LEU A 659 -13.13 -16.40 -3.89
C LEU A 659 -12.35 -15.13 -4.27
N ALA A 660 -11.63 -14.52 -3.32
CA ALA A 660 -10.79 -13.36 -3.59
C ALA A 660 -9.59 -13.70 -4.51
N LEU A 661 -8.98 -14.86 -4.31
CA LEU A 661 -7.96 -15.39 -5.22
C LEU A 661 -8.55 -15.59 -6.62
N TRP A 662 -9.74 -16.19 -6.75
CA TRP A 662 -10.38 -16.40 -8.05
C TRP A 662 -10.62 -15.09 -8.81
N THR A 663 -11.25 -14.10 -8.16
CA THR A 663 -11.54 -12.80 -8.81
C THR A 663 -10.26 -12.09 -9.26
N THR A 664 -9.22 -12.05 -8.42
CA THR A 664 -7.97 -11.36 -8.79
C THR A 664 -7.14 -12.13 -9.81
N SER A 665 -7.26 -13.45 -9.86
CA SER A 665 -6.57 -14.31 -10.83
C SER A 665 -7.21 -14.22 -12.22
N ALA A 666 -8.55 -14.27 -12.29
CA ALA A 666 -9.27 -14.04 -13.54
C ALA A 666 -8.95 -12.65 -14.12
N ALA A 667 -8.87 -11.61 -13.27
CA ALA A 667 -8.44 -10.27 -13.70
C ALA A 667 -7.01 -10.25 -14.28
N ARG A 668 -6.05 -10.94 -13.63
CA ARG A 668 -4.67 -11.07 -14.16
C ARG A 668 -4.61 -11.85 -15.47
N ILE A 669 -5.43 -12.88 -15.63
CA ILE A 669 -5.53 -13.66 -16.89
C ILE A 669 -6.10 -12.82 -18.03
N HIS A 670 -7.13 -12.00 -17.77
CA HIS A 670 -7.64 -11.04 -18.77
C HIS A 670 -6.60 -9.98 -19.14
N LEU A 671 -5.84 -9.46 -18.16
CA LEU A 671 -4.73 -8.54 -18.44
C LEU A 671 -3.62 -9.21 -19.27
N LEU A 672 -3.30 -10.47 -18.97
CA LEU A 672 -2.31 -11.28 -19.70
C LEU A 672 -2.72 -11.53 -21.16
N ASP A 673 -3.99 -11.87 -21.42
CA ASP A 673 -4.54 -12.05 -22.77
C ASP A 673 -4.41 -10.76 -23.60
N SER A 674 -4.82 -9.61 -23.04
CA SER A 674 -4.65 -8.31 -23.69
C SER A 674 -3.19 -7.93 -23.91
N LEU A 675 -2.28 -8.24 -22.97
CA LEU A 675 -0.83 -8.07 -23.15
C LEU A 675 -0.29 -8.95 -24.28
N GLN A 676 -0.74 -10.21 -24.38
CA GLN A 676 -0.32 -11.13 -25.44
C GLN A 676 -0.82 -10.67 -26.82
N LYS A 677 -2.05 -10.15 -26.93
CA LYS A 677 -2.58 -9.53 -28.16
C LYS A 677 -1.78 -8.29 -28.60
N VAL A 678 -1.29 -7.50 -27.65
CA VAL A 678 -0.39 -6.37 -27.93
C VAL A 678 1.01 -6.86 -28.32
N SER A 679 1.53 -7.93 -27.73
CA SER A 679 2.89 -8.42 -27.97
C SER A 679 3.04 -9.41 -29.15
N ARG A 680 1.94 -9.96 -29.67
CA ARG A 680 1.95 -11.02 -30.70
C ARG A 680 0.95 -10.75 -31.82
N ALA A 681 1.25 -11.27 -33.00
CA ALA A 681 0.37 -11.25 -34.16
C ALA A 681 -0.64 -12.42 -34.09
N ALA A 682 -1.64 -12.41 -34.98
CA ALA A 682 -2.70 -13.43 -35.00
C ALA A 682 -2.21 -14.85 -35.38
N ASP A 683 -1.00 -14.98 -35.90
CA ASP A 683 -0.30 -16.25 -36.16
C ASP A 683 0.57 -16.72 -34.97
N GLY A 684 0.61 -15.96 -33.88
CA GLY A 684 1.40 -16.24 -32.68
C GLY A 684 2.84 -15.71 -32.71
N THR A 685 3.29 -15.08 -33.82
CA THR A 685 4.65 -14.50 -33.89
C THR A 685 4.76 -13.24 -33.04
N SER A 686 5.93 -13.00 -32.42
CA SER A 686 6.18 -11.77 -31.64
C SER A 686 6.16 -10.54 -32.57
N ARG A 687 5.31 -9.56 -32.25
CA ARG A 687 5.25 -8.29 -32.97
C ARG A 687 6.55 -7.50 -32.82
N LYS A 688 6.86 -6.71 -33.85
CA LYS A 688 8.00 -5.77 -33.88
C LYS A 688 7.53 -4.32 -34.10
N ASP A 689 6.30 -4.20 -34.55
CA ASP A 689 5.44 -3.04 -34.76
C ASP A 689 4.83 -2.48 -33.47
N THR A 690 4.91 -3.21 -32.35
CA THR A 690 4.34 -2.82 -31.05
C THR A 690 5.34 -2.94 -29.91
N ARG A 691 5.10 -2.21 -28.82
CA ARG A 691 5.85 -2.34 -27.57
C ARG A 691 5.00 -1.90 -26.38
N VAL A 692 4.90 -2.76 -25.36
CA VAL A 692 4.28 -2.41 -24.08
C VAL A 692 5.19 -1.44 -23.32
N LEU A 693 4.61 -0.34 -22.83
CA LEU A 693 5.28 0.73 -22.10
C LEU A 693 4.90 0.74 -20.61
N TYR A 694 3.65 0.38 -20.27
CA TYR A 694 3.20 0.23 -18.88
C TYR A 694 2.03 -0.78 -18.78
N MET A 695 1.83 -1.34 -17.59
CA MET A 695 0.66 -2.14 -17.24
C MET A 695 0.32 -1.95 -15.76
N ASP A 696 -0.97 -1.88 -15.42
CA ASP A 696 -1.44 -1.91 -14.03
C ASP A 696 -2.89 -2.38 -13.96
N THR A 697 -3.11 -3.44 -13.18
CA THR A 697 -4.40 -3.97 -12.69
C THR A 697 -5.48 -4.25 -13.75
N ASP A 698 -6.06 -3.21 -14.36
CA ASP A 698 -7.10 -3.25 -15.39
C ASP A 698 -6.73 -2.42 -16.64
N SER A 699 -5.45 -2.05 -16.80
CA SER A 699 -4.94 -1.15 -17.86
C SER A 699 -3.59 -1.58 -18.47
N ILE A 700 -3.38 -1.24 -19.75
CA ILE A 700 -2.14 -1.40 -20.50
C ILE A 700 -1.88 -0.10 -21.28
N PHE A 701 -0.63 0.33 -21.35
CA PHE A 701 -0.19 1.43 -22.22
C PHE A 701 0.91 0.90 -23.16
N TYR A 702 0.79 1.16 -24.46
CA TYR A 702 1.66 0.63 -25.50
C TYR A 702 1.80 1.60 -26.68
N GLU A 703 2.91 1.49 -27.40
CA GLU A 703 3.11 2.13 -28.71
C GLU A 703 2.90 1.11 -29.84
N TYR A 704 2.40 1.57 -31.00
CA TYR A 704 2.19 0.74 -32.20
C TYR A 704 2.32 1.54 -33.51
N GLU A 705 2.71 0.87 -34.60
CA GLU A 705 2.73 1.46 -35.94
C GLU A 705 1.31 1.54 -36.53
N THR A 706 0.76 2.76 -36.63
CA THR A 706 -0.64 3.00 -37.04
C THR A 706 -0.97 2.51 -38.45
N ALA A 707 0.02 2.42 -39.34
CA ALA A 707 -0.16 1.91 -40.71
C ALA A 707 -0.48 0.40 -40.76
N LEU A 708 -0.15 -0.36 -39.72
CA LEU A 708 -0.43 -1.79 -39.60
C LEU A 708 -1.72 -2.10 -38.83
N GLY A 709 -2.38 -1.06 -38.30
CA GLY A 709 -3.59 -1.16 -37.49
C GLY A 709 -3.32 -1.39 -36.00
N ASP A 710 -4.25 -0.94 -35.15
CA ASP A 710 -4.19 -1.15 -33.70
C ASP A 710 -4.16 -2.67 -33.38
N PRO A 711 -3.27 -3.17 -32.52
CA PRO A 711 -3.29 -4.56 -32.06
C PRO A 711 -4.57 -4.95 -31.29
N LEU A 712 -5.34 -3.98 -30.78
CA LEU A 712 -6.65 -4.18 -30.15
C LEU A 712 -7.76 -3.48 -30.98
N PRO A 713 -7.96 -3.84 -32.27
CA PRO A 713 -8.69 -3.03 -33.24
C PRO A 713 -10.19 -2.98 -32.93
N GLY A 714 -10.77 -1.78 -33.01
CA GLY A 714 -12.17 -1.52 -32.63
C GLY A 714 -12.42 -1.54 -31.11
N GLY A 715 -11.43 -1.93 -30.32
CA GLY A 715 -11.42 -1.84 -28.87
C GLY A 715 -11.98 -3.08 -28.15
N GLU A 716 -11.05 -3.95 -27.73
CA GLU A 716 -11.07 -4.43 -26.34
C GLU A 716 -10.63 -3.32 -25.36
N GLN A 717 -10.32 -2.12 -25.86
CA GLN A 717 -10.52 -0.87 -25.13
C GLN A 717 -11.92 -0.88 -24.49
N LEU A 718 -11.96 -0.78 -23.17
CA LEU A 718 -13.16 -0.58 -22.37
C LEU A 718 -13.80 0.83 -22.60
N ASP A 719 -13.52 1.47 -23.74
CA ASP A 719 -13.58 2.93 -23.94
C ASP A 719 -14.00 3.35 -25.37
N SER A 720 -13.95 2.44 -26.36
CA SER A 720 -14.38 2.72 -27.75
C SER A 720 -15.89 2.63 -27.98
N GLY A 721 -16.60 2.00 -27.05
CA GLY A 721 -18.05 1.84 -27.12
C GLY A 721 -18.79 3.02 -26.50
N PRO A 722 -20.09 3.19 -26.78
CA PRO A 722 -20.90 4.13 -26.04
C PRO A 722 -20.89 3.79 -24.52
N ILE A 723 -20.82 2.51 -24.14
CA ILE A 723 -20.53 2.14 -22.74
C ILE A 723 -19.03 2.28 -22.47
N ASP A 724 -18.66 3.29 -21.66
CA ASP A 724 -17.43 3.27 -20.87
C ASP A 724 -17.53 2.13 -19.83
N PHE A 725 -16.62 1.17 -19.96
CA PHE A 725 -16.43 0.01 -19.11
C PHE A 725 -15.28 0.20 -18.10
N HIS A 726 -14.35 1.15 -18.33
CA HIS A 726 -13.36 1.54 -17.32
C HIS A 726 -14.05 2.23 -16.13
N ASP A 727 -15.22 2.81 -16.41
CA ASP A 727 -16.23 3.18 -15.45
C ASP A 727 -16.76 1.99 -14.63
N ALA A 728 -16.95 0.81 -15.23
CA ALA A 728 -17.68 -0.36 -14.71
C ALA A 728 -16.97 -1.12 -13.58
N PHE A 729 -15.65 -1.10 -13.53
CA PHE A 729 -14.86 -1.46 -12.36
C PHE A 729 -14.00 -0.27 -11.90
N PHE A 730 -13.08 -0.49 -10.98
CA PHE A 730 -11.91 0.36 -10.76
C PHE A 730 -10.90 -0.51 -10.02
N GLY A 731 -9.77 -0.81 -10.66
CA GLY A 731 -8.51 -0.86 -9.94
C GLY A 731 -8.24 0.46 -9.20
N GLY A 732 -7.17 0.49 -8.43
CA GLY A 732 -6.56 1.78 -8.12
C GLY A 732 -6.08 2.39 -9.44
N ARG A 733 -6.28 3.69 -9.65
CA ARG A 733 -5.58 4.38 -10.74
C ARG A 733 -4.14 4.57 -10.29
N THR A 734 -3.27 3.63 -10.63
CA THR A 734 -1.88 3.60 -10.19
C THR A 734 -0.93 3.61 -11.39
N GLY A 735 -1.14 4.58 -12.28
CA GLY A 735 -0.23 4.88 -13.40
C GLY A 735 1.04 5.67 -12.97
N PRO A 736 2.03 5.81 -13.87
CA PRO A 736 3.14 6.74 -13.67
C PRO A 736 2.63 8.20 -13.75
N GLU A 737 3.11 9.05 -12.84
CA GLU A 737 2.70 10.47 -12.74
C GLU A 737 3.10 11.29 -13.99
N TRP A 738 4.14 10.84 -14.71
CA TRP A 738 4.68 11.48 -15.90
C TRP A 738 5.03 10.45 -16.96
N LEU A 739 4.70 10.73 -18.22
CA LEU A 739 5.22 9.98 -19.37
C LEU A 739 5.63 10.95 -20.47
N GLY A 740 6.93 10.97 -20.79
CA GLY A 740 7.47 11.75 -21.91
C GLY A 740 7.41 10.98 -23.21
N ALA A 741 7.08 11.65 -24.31
CA ALA A 741 7.22 11.11 -25.66
C ALA A 741 7.93 12.13 -26.56
N SER A 742 9.11 11.77 -27.06
CA SER A 742 9.90 12.55 -28.02
C SER A 742 9.65 12.03 -29.44
N VAL A 743 9.01 12.85 -30.28
CA VAL A 743 8.75 12.49 -31.70
C VAL A 743 9.62 13.36 -32.60
N ILE A 744 10.56 12.75 -33.32
CA ILE A 744 11.32 13.42 -34.38
C ILE A 744 10.46 13.42 -35.65
N ASN A 745 10.24 14.59 -36.25
CA ASN A 745 9.62 14.67 -37.57
C ASN A 745 10.61 14.16 -38.64
N ALA A 746 10.29 13.06 -39.31
CA ALA A 746 11.15 12.41 -40.31
C ALA A 746 11.46 13.30 -41.53
N GLU A 747 10.61 14.28 -41.87
CA GLU A 747 10.83 15.17 -43.02
C GLU A 747 11.64 16.44 -42.67
N THR A 748 11.59 16.90 -41.41
CA THR A 748 12.22 18.17 -40.99
C THR A 748 13.34 18.03 -39.97
N GLY A 749 13.53 16.83 -39.39
CA GLY A 749 14.47 16.60 -38.29
C GLY A 749 14.07 17.27 -36.96
N GLU A 750 12.91 17.91 -36.88
CA GLU A 750 12.48 18.69 -35.72
C GLU A 750 12.03 17.76 -34.57
N LEU A 751 12.73 17.84 -33.43
CA LEU A 751 12.40 17.10 -32.21
C LEU A 751 11.19 17.74 -31.51
N ARG A 752 10.04 17.08 -31.56
CA ARG A 752 8.82 17.49 -30.85
C ARG A 752 8.60 16.63 -29.61
N ALA A 753 9.16 17.08 -28.49
CA ALA A 753 8.84 16.53 -27.18
C ALA A 753 7.40 16.89 -26.77
N ARG A 754 6.62 15.90 -26.33
CA ARG A 754 5.31 16.07 -25.68
C ARG A 754 5.29 15.30 -24.37
N THR A 755 5.19 16.02 -23.25
CA THR A 755 4.97 15.43 -21.94
C THR A 755 3.49 15.11 -21.75
N ILE A 756 3.12 13.83 -21.65
CA ILE A 756 1.77 13.39 -21.32
C ILE A 756 1.66 13.38 -19.79
N LYS A 757 0.92 14.34 -19.24
CA LYS A 757 0.59 14.40 -17.81
C LYS A 757 -0.59 13.48 -17.49
N ILE A 758 -0.30 12.28 -16.97
CA ILE A 758 -1.31 11.36 -16.46
C ILE A 758 -1.56 11.69 -14.98
N LYS A 759 -2.76 12.19 -14.66
CA LYS A 759 -3.16 12.45 -13.27
C LYS A 759 -3.67 11.16 -12.61
N ASP A 760 -2.88 10.54 -11.74
CA ASP A 760 -3.38 9.98 -10.46
C ASP A 760 -2.23 9.58 -9.50
N PHE A 761 -2.56 9.05 -8.31
CA PHE A 761 -1.65 8.95 -7.16
C PHE A 761 -0.91 7.60 -6.99
N ASN A 762 0.38 7.66 -6.61
CA ASN A 762 1.20 6.63 -5.95
C ASN A 762 0.98 5.15 -6.35
N SER A 763 1.71 4.68 -7.36
CA SER A 763 1.73 3.26 -7.76
C SER A 763 2.36 2.32 -6.73
N LEU A 764 1.85 1.08 -6.69
CA LEU A 764 2.42 -0.05 -5.93
C LEU A 764 3.53 -0.80 -6.70
N TYR A 765 3.79 -0.45 -7.97
CA TYR A 765 4.80 -1.07 -8.82
C TYR A 765 5.97 -0.09 -9.10
N PRO A 766 7.23 -0.43 -8.75
CA PRO A 766 8.37 0.46 -8.97
C PRO A 766 8.92 0.38 -10.40
N SER A 767 8.29 1.09 -11.35
CA SER A 767 8.76 1.18 -12.75
C SER A 767 9.71 2.36 -12.99
N ARG A 768 11.00 2.20 -12.61
CA ARG A 768 12.07 3.20 -12.88
C ARG A 768 12.46 3.36 -14.38
N GLN A 769 11.65 2.88 -15.34
CA GLN A 769 12.03 2.79 -16.76
C GLN A 769 11.67 4.03 -17.62
N ALA A 770 11.14 5.11 -17.03
CA ALA A 770 10.70 6.29 -17.77
C ALA A 770 11.75 7.42 -17.89
N ALA A 771 12.92 7.30 -17.22
CA ALA A 771 13.93 8.35 -17.18
C ALA A 771 15.04 8.19 -18.24
N ASP A 772 15.69 7.02 -18.29
CA ASP A 772 17.04 6.92 -18.87
C ASP A 772 17.12 6.74 -20.42
N LYS A 773 15.99 6.74 -21.16
CA LYS A 773 15.96 6.48 -22.62
C LYS A 773 14.80 7.15 -23.39
N PHE A 774 14.78 8.49 -23.51
CA PHE A 774 13.95 9.25 -24.46
C PHE A 774 14.57 10.58 -24.89
#